data_AF-K0X508-F1
#
_entry.id   AF-K0X508-F1
#
_cell.length_a   1.000
_cell.length_b   1.000
_cell.length_c   1.000
_cell.angle_alpha   90.00
_cell.angle_beta   90.00
_cell.angle_gamma   90.00
#
_symmetry.space_group_name_H-M   'P 1'
#
loop_
_entity.id
_entity.type
_entity.pdbx_description
1 polymer ?
#
loop_
_entity_poly.entity_id
_entity_poly.type
_entity_poly.pdbx_seq_one_letter_code
_entity_poly.pdbx_strand_id
1 'polypeptide(L)'
;MEGYVPPFTAVKNEEQVTTGGIVGTSYNTFLEKCFYGDGCVGDGYNDIGTALPSDELLSDAQVRTMNSAASGIVLSDPFVSSLKMWRPGENGPALIEEDYVQSNWWTSDGNYDVSWYDGSRTEFTISTPAQLAGLAYLVNTCHTFSGKTILLTNDIDLAEHLWVPIGRNSRNAQSVAIFGGTFDGGGHVIRNLNISMKAYSYAQGSTTCLVGFFGYSSGVIENVTLAEDCAVRVTATGSQYLNVGSICGVLGGNYIANCHNRAYIEARSLFDDIFAAGILGFDNQYNPVYNCSNANDVVGFSTWGIVCVSGLVAANAKVVNGYNTGNISGTGPSVEVGGITPSFAQLNNVYNTGRLTATGRSIIPEPEPVATASPIVASYGASVENGYYDIACVEDTTGMNVKGTAMTADEMKSFAFAELLTSHAASLVKSDPDLPEMLSWTVRPEENDGFPVFGEAVEAGGWWTSAGNYDISWYDEAEDSFSISSPAQLAGVAYLVKNGRTFEGKTVTLTGNIDLDGLKWEPIGKANLQQIFKGVFDGGGYEIHNLRSEVISTGEAYSGLFGAIYQAQVTRVVLAEDCEIRTSYYGGGVVAYAQESEIVSCENRASVSFEGPAGYVGGIAGYVVSTSSIDRCENLGIVTGTVQPSDNYASCLVYAGGIAGVNQESTIINSSNHAVVAVEALPEYDSCAGGIVGYNSGSSTFIANCYNAAGVRLSGSGFAGGILSYTDNADIRVANCYNIGTVSGVPGKSYPVVPILSADSEDCYYLTNCVEGEGSYAGTALTVDYMKSTAFAARLNDWSKTNNSSETGRQTLYWKVEDAENDGYPVFTDQDPGYTGVESVVSGVRIYPTTVSGELFVCGTESPIYVYNLAGHIVSIIDPTEEITVVDMSRLVAGVYLVRTGDKVVRLVKL
;
A
#
# COMPACT_ATOMS: atom_id res chain seq x y z
N MET A 1 -5.54 22.22 31.28
CA MET A 1 -6.89 22.83 31.38
C MET A 1 -6.77 24.33 31.12
N GLU A 2 -6.53 24.74 29.87
CA GLU A 2 -6.73 26.12 29.42
C GLU A 2 -7.34 25.99 28.02
N GLY A 3 -8.52 26.59 27.79
CA GLY A 3 -9.33 26.42 26.57
C GLY A 3 -10.63 25.61 26.74
N TYR A 4 -10.94 25.13 27.95
CA TYR A 4 -12.22 24.47 28.24
C TYR A 4 -13.28 25.54 28.54
N VAL A 5 -14.28 25.68 27.66
CA VAL A 5 -15.52 26.42 27.94
C VAL A 5 -16.60 25.35 28.13
N PRO A 6 -17.00 25.01 29.36
CA PRO A 6 -18.09 24.08 29.58
C PRO A 6 -19.33 24.46 28.77
N PRO A 7 -20.17 23.51 28.34
CA PRO A 7 -21.48 23.80 27.73
C PRO A 7 -22.43 24.64 28.62
N PHE A 8 -22.02 24.95 29.86
CA PHE A 8 -22.80 25.66 30.89
C PHE A 8 -22.06 26.85 31.52
N THR A 9 -21.12 27.51 30.83
CA THR A 9 -20.54 28.75 31.39
C THR A 9 -21.47 29.94 31.22
N ALA A 10 -22.03 30.42 32.34
CA ALA A 10 -22.43 31.82 32.44
C ALA A 10 -21.15 32.68 32.37
N VAL A 11 -20.88 33.29 31.21
CA VAL A 11 -19.79 34.25 31.10
C VAL A 11 -20.20 35.48 31.90
N LYS A 12 -19.56 35.70 33.03
CA LYS A 12 -19.65 36.96 33.76
C LYS A 12 -18.88 38.01 32.95
N ASN A 13 -19.57 38.67 32.02
CA ASN A 13 -19.04 39.86 31.36
C ASN A 13 -19.27 41.03 32.33
N GLU A 14 -18.21 41.65 32.83
CA GLU A 14 -18.28 42.63 33.93
C GLU A 14 -19.04 43.93 33.58
N GLU A 15 -19.49 44.11 32.34
CA GLU A 15 -20.20 45.32 31.88
C GLU A 15 -21.69 45.14 31.51
N GLN A 16 -22.28 43.94 31.64
CA GLN A 16 -23.73 43.76 31.46
C GLN A 16 -24.34 42.83 32.52
N VAL A 17 -25.30 43.38 33.28
CA VAL A 17 -26.15 42.60 34.20
C VAL A 17 -27.16 41.82 33.34
N THR A 18 -26.80 40.62 32.90
CA THR A 18 -27.76 39.66 32.35
C THR A 18 -28.06 38.60 33.40
N THR A 19 -29.32 38.59 33.84
CA THR A 19 -29.90 37.62 34.75
C THR A 19 -30.07 36.26 34.05
N GLY A 20 -29.47 35.22 34.63
CA GLY A 20 -29.79 33.79 34.49
C GLY A 20 -30.26 33.24 33.13
N GLY A 21 -29.38 32.52 32.43
CA GLY A 21 -29.80 31.65 31.32
C GLY A 21 -28.70 30.73 30.78
N ILE A 22 -29.07 29.51 30.38
CA ILE A 22 -28.23 28.66 29.51
C ILE A 22 -28.27 29.30 28.12
N VAL A 23 -27.18 29.93 27.69
CA VAL A 23 -27.06 30.54 26.36
C VAL A 23 -26.40 29.53 25.42
N GLY A 24 -27.18 28.95 24.51
CA GLY A 24 -26.64 28.30 23.32
C GLY A 24 -26.16 29.36 22.32
N THR A 25 -25.03 29.13 21.65
CA THR A 25 -24.66 29.89 20.45
C THR A 25 -25.50 29.39 19.26
N SER A 26 -25.51 30.12 18.14
CA SER A 26 -26.15 29.71 16.87
C SER A 26 -25.67 28.38 16.28
N TYR A 27 -24.72 27.72 16.93
CA TYR A 27 -24.11 26.45 16.52
C TYR A 27 -24.35 25.31 17.54
N ASN A 28 -25.00 25.59 18.69
CA ASN A 28 -25.27 24.61 19.75
C ASN A 28 -26.78 24.31 19.80
N THR A 29 -27.18 23.07 19.50
CA THR A 29 -28.59 22.62 19.49
C THR A 29 -29.12 22.19 20.86
N PHE A 30 -28.67 22.83 21.95
CA PHE A 30 -29.35 22.72 23.26
C PHE A 30 -30.62 23.59 23.36
N LEU A 31 -31.22 23.93 22.21
CA LEU A 31 -32.29 24.90 22.04
C LEU A 31 -33.52 24.64 22.92
N GLU A 32 -33.90 23.37 23.12
CA GLU A 32 -35.06 22.98 23.94
C GLU A 32 -34.89 23.23 25.45
N LYS A 33 -33.67 23.47 25.91
CA LYS A 33 -33.33 23.67 27.33
C LYS A 33 -32.53 24.97 27.57
N CYS A 34 -32.47 25.84 26.56
CA CYS A 34 -31.98 27.20 26.70
C CYS A 34 -33.11 28.08 27.22
N PHE A 35 -32.94 28.73 28.37
CA PHE A 35 -33.93 29.59 28.99
C PHE A 35 -33.33 30.95 29.31
N TYR A 36 -34.07 32.03 29.10
CA TYR A 36 -33.65 33.39 29.43
C TYR A 36 -34.82 34.20 29.95
N GLY A 37 -34.56 35.27 30.72
CA GLY A 37 -35.61 36.15 31.21
C GLY A 37 -36.26 36.97 30.11
N ASP A 38 -37.59 37.10 30.14
CA ASP A 38 -38.34 37.95 29.22
C ASP A 38 -37.80 39.40 29.25
N GLY A 39 -37.57 39.99 28.07
CA GLY A 39 -36.95 41.32 27.91
C GLY A 39 -35.42 41.38 28.07
N CYS A 40 -34.72 40.26 28.22
CA CYS A 40 -33.24 40.23 28.32
C CYS A 40 -32.50 40.40 26.98
N VAL A 41 -33.19 40.24 25.84
CA VAL A 41 -32.61 40.32 24.49
C VAL A 41 -33.21 41.52 23.77
N GLY A 42 -32.36 42.38 23.18
CA GLY A 42 -32.81 43.59 22.47
C GLY A 42 -33.26 43.32 21.01
N ASP A 43 -33.99 44.27 20.41
CA ASP A 43 -34.46 44.18 19.03
C ASP A 43 -33.30 43.92 18.05
N GLY A 44 -33.39 42.85 17.25
CA GLY A 44 -32.44 42.53 16.16
C GLY A 44 -31.43 41.40 16.42
N TYR A 45 -31.53 40.67 17.54
CA TYR A 45 -30.77 39.44 17.78
C TYR A 45 -31.59 38.19 17.44
N ASN A 46 -30.94 37.10 17.00
CA ASN A 46 -31.60 35.82 16.75
C ASN A 46 -32.08 35.22 18.09
N ASP A 47 -33.40 35.09 18.26
CA ASP A 47 -34.04 34.43 19.42
C ASP A 47 -33.70 32.93 19.44
N ILE A 48 -32.70 32.54 20.21
CA ILE A 48 -32.21 31.16 20.35
C ILE A 48 -32.44 30.72 21.81
N GLY A 49 -33.62 30.14 22.09
CA GLY A 49 -34.03 29.64 23.41
C GLY A 49 -35.49 29.96 23.76
N THR A 50 -35.92 29.62 24.98
CA THR A 50 -37.26 29.90 25.51
C THR A 50 -37.22 31.08 26.48
N ALA A 51 -37.89 32.19 26.16
CA ALA A 51 -38.09 33.29 27.09
C ALA A 51 -39.04 32.86 28.21
N LEU A 52 -38.63 33.06 29.47
CA LEU A 52 -39.43 32.80 30.65
C LEU A 52 -39.76 34.11 31.38
N PRO A 53 -41.00 34.30 31.83
CA PRO A 53 -41.34 35.31 32.82
C PRO A 53 -40.44 35.22 34.07
N SER A 54 -40.15 36.34 34.72
CA SER A 54 -39.20 36.38 35.84
C SER A 54 -39.59 35.48 37.01
N ASP A 55 -40.87 35.31 37.29
CA ASP A 55 -41.38 34.42 38.34
C ASP A 55 -41.18 32.94 38.00
N GLU A 56 -41.30 32.57 36.72
CA GLU A 56 -41.01 31.22 36.24
C GLU A 56 -39.51 30.92 36.24
N LEU A 57 -38.68 31.87 35.76
CA LEU A 57 -37.23 31.73 35.75
C LEU A 57 -36.65 31.57 37.16
N LEU A 58 -37.18 32.30 38.15
CA LEU A 58 -36.77 32.23 39.56
C LEU A 58 -37.35 31.02 40.31
N SER A 59 -38.19 30.21 39.66
CA SER A 59 -38.89 29.13 40.33
C SER A 59 -38.01 27.91 40.63
N ASP A 60 -38.32 27.19 41.71
CA ASP A 60 -37.74 25.87 41.98
C ASP A 60 -38.07 24.85 40.87
N ALA A 61 -39.17 25.07 40.14
CA ALA A 61 -39.52 24.23 38.99
C ALA A 61 -38.48 24.35 37.87
N GLN A 62 -37.99 25.56 37.61
CA GLN A 62 -36.98 25.78 36.60
C GLN A 62 -35.62 25.17 36.99
N VAL A 63 -35.24 25.26 38.27
CA VAL A 63 -34.05 24.56 38.79
C VAL A 63 -34.17 23.05 38.60
N ARG A 64 -35.34 22.46 38.86
CA ARG A 64 -35.59 21.02 38.58
C ARG A 64 -35.48 20.69 37.09
N THR A 65 -36.00 21.55 36.21
CA THR A 65 -35.88 21.39 34.75
C THR A 65 -34.43 21.35 34.30
N MET A 66 -33.59 22.26 34.80
CA MET A 66 -32.17 22.34 34.44
C MET A 66 -31.36 21.17 35.00
N ASN A 67 -31.62 20.77 36.24
CA ASN A 67 -31.01 19.58 36.83
C ASN A 67 -31.41 18.29 36.11
N SER A 68 -32.68 18.18 35.71
CA SER A 68 -33.18 17.06 34.89
C SER A 68 -32.48 17.00 33.54
N ALA A 69 -32.23 18.15 32.89
CA ALA A 69 -31.47 18.22 31.64
C ALA A 69 -30.00 17.82 31.84
N ALA A 70 -29.32 18.35 32.85
CA ALA A 70 -27.93 17.99 33.17
C ALA A 70 -27.79 16.49 33.47
N SER A 71 -28.65 15.94 34.31
CA SER A 71 -28.68 14.50 34.61
C SER A 71 -28.97 13.67 33.35
N GLY A 72 -29.89 14.11 32.50
CA GLY A 72 -30.22 13.42 31.24
C GLY A 72 -29.03 13.28 30.30
N ILE A 73 -28.20 14.32 30.18
CA ILE A 73 -27.00 14.32 29.34
C ILE A 73 -25.97 13.34 29.90
N VAL A 74 -25.64 13.45 31.20
CA VAL A 74 -24.66 12.57 31.87
C VAL A 74 -25.06 11.09 31.77
N LEU A 75 -26.36 10.81 31.79
CA LEU A 75 -26.87 9.43 31.67
C LEU A 75 -26.96 8.90 30.24
N SER A 76 -26.89 9.76 29.21
CA SER A 76 -27.08 9.35 27.80
C SER A 76 -25.88 9.61 26.87
N ASP A 77 -24.83 10.27 27.34
CA ASP A 77 -23.54 10.39 26.65
C ASP A 77 -22.43 9.74 27.50
N PRO A 78 -21.85 8.60 27.06
CA PRO A 78 -20.84 7.88 27.82
C PRO A 78 -19.54 8.66 28.04
N PHE A 79 -19.38 9.76 27.30
CA PHE A 79 -18.19 10.55 27.31
C PHE A 79 -18.36 11.80 28.20
N VAL A 80 -19.55 12.11 28.72
CA VAL A 80 -19.75 13.20 29.69
C VAL A 80 -19.62 12.66 31.12
N SER A 81 -18.42 12.78 31.70
CA SER A 81 -18.13 12.21 33.03
C SER A 81 -18.90 12.87 34.17
N SER A 82 -19.12 14.19 34.08
CA SER A 82 -19.89 14.94 35.07
C SER A 82 -20.43 16.28 34.55
N LEU A 83 -21.49 16.79 35.20
CA LEU A 83 -22.01 18.14 35.02
C LEU A 83 -22.38 18.77 36.36
N LYS A 84 -22.11 20.07 36.52
CA LYS A 84 -22.49 20.83 37.73
C LYS A 84 -24.01 20.84 37.94
N MET A 85 -24.44 20.72 39.19
CA MET A 85 -25.85 20.85 39.59
C MET A 85 -26.27 22.32 39.69
N TRP A 86 -27.58 22.55 39.67
CA TRP A 86 -28.23 23.86 39.80
C TRP A 86 -28.96 24.00 41.14
N ARG A 87 -28.95 25.20 41.71
CA ARG A 87 -29.75 25.62 42.87
C ARG A 87 -30.54 26.89 42.55
N PRO A 88 -31.55 27.26 43.37
CA PRO A 88 -32.15 28.59 43.30
C PRO A 88 -31.10 29.68 43.57
N GLY A 89 -31.11 30.73 42.77
CA GLY A 89 -30.23 31.89 42.90
C GLY A 89 -31.01 33.21 42.79
N GLU A 90 -30.37 34.30 43.18
CA GLU A 90 -30.99 35.64 43.27
C GLU A 90 -31.50 36.15 41.91
N ASN A 91 -30.90 35.70 40.81
CA ASN A 91 -31.20 36.12 39.43
C ASN A 91 -31.59 34.95 38.51
N GLY A 92 -32.09 33.86 39.10
CA GLY A 92 -32.40 32.60 38.42
C GLY A 92 -31.50 31.46 38.92
N PRO A 93 -31.55 30.29 38.27
CA PRO A 93 -30.78 29.12 38.68
C PRO A 93 -29.27 29.39 38.65
N ALA A 94 -28.57 28.95 39.69
CA ALA A 94 -27.13 29.12 39.87
C ALA A 94 -26.42 27.77 40.02
N LEU A 95 -25.22 27.63 39.46
CA LEU A 95 -24.41 26.42 39.61
C LEU A 95 -23.90 26.24 41.06
N ILE A 96 -23.68 24.99 41.45
CA ILE A 96 -23.05 24.59 42.70
C ILE A 96 -21.86 23.66 42.45
N GLU A 97 -21.09 23.39 43.52
CA GLU A 97 -19.91 22.53 43.45
C GLU A 97 -20.24 21.05 43.24
N GLU A 98 -21.44 20.62 43.61
CA GLU A 98 -21.91 19.25 43.46
C GLU A 98 -22.17 18.90 41.99
N ASP A 99 -21.79 17.68 41.63
CA ASP A 99 -21.83 17.19 40.26
C ASP A 99 -22.83 16.05 40.11
N TYR A 100 -23.56 16.04 39.00
CA TYR A 100 -24.08 14.81 38.45
C TYR A 100 -22.92 14.02 37.86
N VAL A 101 -22.66 12.82 38.38
CA VAL A 101 -21.58 11.94 37.93
C VAL A 101 -22.16 10.72 37.21
N GLN A 102 -21.49 10.32 36.14
CA GLN A 102 -21.80 9.12 35.38
C GLN A 102 -21.56 7.85 36.22
N SER A 103 -22.48 6.88 36.17
CA SER A 103 -22.37 5.65 36.99
C SER A 103 -22.82 4.35 36.32
N ASN A 104 -23.58 4.42 35.22
CA ASN A 104 -24.21 3.24 34.60
C ASN A 104 -23.53 2.75 33.32
N TRP A 105 -22.32 3.20 33.04
CA TRP A 105 -21.58 2.77 31.85
C TRP A 105 -20.44 1.83 32.26
N TRP A 106 -20.10 0.89 31.38
CA TRP A 106 -19.01 -0.06 31.62
C TRP A 106 -17.65 0.63 31.91
N THR A 107 -17.42 1.85 31.40
CA THR A 107 -16.22 2.64 31.68
C THR A 107 -16.35 3.60 32.86
N SER A 108 -17.44 3.53 33.63
CA SER A 108 -17.57 4.30 34.89
C SER A 108 -16.69 3.66 35.97
N ASP A 109 -16.17 4.48 36.88
CA ASP A 109 -15.26 4.01 37.93
C ASP A 109 -15.88 2.87 38.76
N GLY A 110 -15.15 1.76 38.85
CA GLY A 110 -15.58 0.54 39.54
C GLY A 110 -16.22 -0.53 38.66
N ASN A 111 -16.56 -0.22 37.40
CA ASN A 111 -17.25 -1.16 36.48
C ASN A 111 -16.29 -1.89 35.52
N TYR A 112 -15.04 -1.44 35.38
CA TYR A 112 -14.04 -2.03 34.48
C TYR A 112 -12.80 -2.54 35.22
N ASP A 113 -12.09 -3.48 34.61
CA ASP A 113 -10.84 -4.06 35.11
C ASP A 113 -9.72 -3.90 34.07
N VAL A 114 -8.65 -3.19 34.46
CA VAL A 114 -7.42 -3.01 33.65
C VAL A 114 -6.21 -3.74 34.24
N SER A 115 -6.39 -4.53 35.31
CA SER A 115 -5.30 -5.21 36.01
C SER A 115 -4.58 -6.27 35.16
N TRP A 116 -5.22 -6.70 34.06
CA TRP A 116 -4.66 -7.63 33.09
C TRP A 116 -3.66 -6.98 32.12
N TYR A 117 -3.65 -5.65 31.99
CA TYR A 117 -2.85 -4.95 30.98
C TYR A 117 -1.43 -4.66 31.45
N ASP A 118 -0.46 -5.02 30.60
CA ASP A 118 0.96 -4.72 30.73
C ASP A 118 1.48 -4.25 29.36
N GLY A 119 1.93 -2.99 29.28
CA GLY A 119 2.37 -2.37 28.03
C GLY A 119 3.55 -3.09 27.35
N SER A 120 4.34 -3.89 28.08
CA SER A 120 5.47 -4.65 27.54
C SER A 120 5.07 -5.91 26.79
N ARG A 121 3.85 -6.43 27.02
CA ARG A 121 3.35 -7.64 26.37
C ARG A 121 2.68 -7.33 25.02
N THR A 122 2.67 -8.31 24.14
CA THR A 122 2.00 -8.25 22.82
C THR A 122 0.72 -9.07 22.76
N GLU A 123 0.50 -10.01 23.67
CA GLU A 123 -0.67 -10.91 23.67
C GLU A 123 -1.40 -10.89 25.01
N PHE A 124 -2.74 -10.77 24.94
CA PHE A 124 -3.64 -10.70 26.09
C PHE A 124 -4.88 -11.55 25.88
N THR A 125 -5.40 -12.10 26.96
CA THR A 125 -6.66 -12.85 26.98
C THR A 125 -7.68 -12.16 27.86
N ILE A 126 -8.93 -12.11 27.40
CA ILE A 126 -10.07 -11.54 28.10
C ILE A 126 -11.12 -12.64 28.28
N SER A 127 -11.69 -12.71 29.48
CA SER A 127 -12.63 -13.78 29.85
C SER A 127 -13.85 -13.29 30.61
N THR A 128 -13.92 -11.99 30.93
CA THR A 128 -14.98 -11.39 31.75
C THR A 128 -15.45 -10.04 31.19
N PRO A 129 -16.70 -9.63 31.47
CA PRO A 129 -17.24 -8.33 31.07
C PRO A 129 -16.39 -7.13 31.51
N ALA A 130 -15.94 -7.12 32.77
CA ALA A 130 -15.13 -6.04 33.32
C ALA A 130 -13.76 -5.89 32.63
N GLN A 131 -13.12 -7.00 32.26
CA GLN A 131 -11.86 -6.97 31.50
C GLN A 131 -12.06 -6.39 30.09
N LEU A 132 -13.15 -6.79 29.42
CA LEU A 132 -13.52 -6.24 28.11
C LEU A 132 -13.85 -4.74 28.20
N ALA A 133 -14.56 -4.32 29.24
CA ALA A 133 -14.77 -2.91 29.55
C ALA A 133 -13.45 -2.16 29.81
N GLY A 134 -12.47 -2.83 30.43
CA GLY A 134 -11.11 -2.32 30.62
C GLY A 134 -10.41 -2.01 29.30
N LEU A 135 -10.58 -2.83 28.27
CA LEU A 135 -10.08 -2.55 26.92
C LEU A 135 -10.70 -1.26 26.35
N ALA A 136 -12.03 -1.12 26.44
CA ALA A 136 -12.71 0.10 26.00
C ALA A 136 -12.19 1.34 26.73
N TYR A 137 -11.98 1.26 28.04
CA TYR A 137 -11.38 2.34 28.83
C TYR A 137 -9.95 2.69 28.38
N LEU A 138 -9.08 1.69 28.20
CA LEU A 138 -7.69 1.89 27.78
C LEU A 138 -7.59 2.55 26.40
N VAL A 139 -8.38 2.08 25.43
CA VAL A 139 -8.40 2.67 24.09
C VAL A 139 -8.93 4.10 24.14
N ASN A 140 -10.03 4.34 24.86
CA ASN A 140 -10.62 5.68 24.97
C ASN A 140 -9.76 6.69 25.76
N THR A 141 -8.74 6.19 26.46
CA THR A 141 -7.64 6.94 27.10
C THR A 141 -6.35 6.94 26.27
N CYS A 142 -6.45 6.66 24.97
CA CYS A 142 -5.40 6.75 23.94
C CYS A 142 -4.30 5.67 23.98
N HIS A 143 -4.57 4.49 24.56
CA HIS A 143 -3.74 3.31 24.32
C HIS A 143 -4.14 2.65 23.00
N THR A 144 -3.27 2.67 21.99
CA THR A 144 -3.65 2.24 20.63
C THR A 144 -3.63 0.74 20.41
N PHE A 145 -2.89 -0.04 21.22
CA PHE A 145 -2.70 -1.48 21.02
C PHE A 145 -2.04 -1.87 19.68
N SER A 146 -1.34 -0.96 19.01
CA SER A 146 -0.59 -1.29 17.78
C SER A 146 0.42 -2.42 18.04
N GLY A 147 0.40 -3.45 17.19
CA GLY A 147 1.24 -4.66 17.33
C GLY A 147 0.85 -5.57 18.50
N LYS A 148 -0.37 -5.43 19.04
CA LYS A 148 -0.87 -6.24 20.16
C LYS A 148 -2.15 -7.00 19.77
N THR A 149 -2.30 -8.20 20.33
CA THR A 149 -3.45 -9.10 20.10
C THR A 149 -4.25 -9.29 21.39
N ILE A 150 -5.57 -9.16 21.29
CA ILE A 150 -6.55 -9.45 22.33
C ILE A 150 -7.37 -10.65 21.88
N LEU A 151 -7.42 -11.71 22.70
CA LEU A 151 -8.23 -12.91 22.45
C LEU A 151 -9.34 -13.05 23.51
N LEU A 152 -10.58 -13.20 23.09
CA LEU A 152 -11.65 -13.65 23.98
C LEU A 152 -11.54 -15.16 24.22
N THR A 153 -11.83 -15.58 25.45
CA THR A 153 -11.76 -16.99 25.87
C THR A 153 -13.07 -17.51 26.47
N ASN A 154 -14.10 -16.67 26.53
CA ASN A 154 -15.45 -16.99 26.98
C ASN A 154 -16.47 -16.10 26.25
N ASP A 155 -17.72 -16.55 26.20
CA ASP A 155 -18.86 -15.68 25.94
C ASP A 155 -18.92 -14.56 26.99
N ILE A 156 -19.29 -13.35 26.56
CA ILE A 156 -19.32 -12.16 27.43
C ILE A 156 -20.75 -11.63 27.53
N ASP A 157 -21.27 -11.54 28.74
CA ASP A 157 -22.58 -10.94 29.04
C ASP A 157 -22.40 -9.51 29.59
N LEU A 158 -22.90 -8.52 28.84
CA LEU A 158 -22.76 -7.10 29.15
C LEU A 158 -23.99 -6.49 29.85
N ALA A 159 -24.93 -7.30 30.37
CA ALA A 159 -26.22 -6.84 30.91
C ALA A 159 -26.15 -5.82 32.06
N GLU A 160 -25.05 -5.78 32.83
CA GLU A 160 -24.96 -4.97 34.05
C GLU A 160 -24.93 -3.47 33.77
N HIS A 161 -24.36 -3.05 32.63
CA HIS A 161 -24.13 -1.63 32.31
C HIS A 161 -24.29 -1.34 30.82
N LEU A 162 -24.44 -0.06 30.48
CA LEU A 162 -24.43 0.39 29.09
C LEU A 162 -23.03 0.30 28.48
N TRP A 163 -22.96 -0.15 27.23
CA TRP A 163 -21.69 -0.34 26.51
C TRP A 163 -21.13 0.98 25.99
N VAL A 164 -19.81 1.15 26.12
CA VAL A 164 -19.07 2.29 25.54
C VAL A 164 -18.24 1.77 24.39
N PRO A 165 -18.39 2.31 23.16
CA PRO A 165 -17.63 1.87 22.01
C PRO A 165 -16.11 1.90 22.26
N ILE A 166 -15.40 0.87 21.79
CA ILE A 166 -13.94 0.84 21.82
C ILE A 166 -13.41 1.79 20.73
N GLY A 167 -12.75 2.87 21.14
CA GLY A 167 -12.33 3.93 20.24
C GLY A 167 -13.41 4.97 20.00
N ARG A 168 -12.99 6.22 19.76
CA ARG A 168 -13.89 7.37 19.60
C ARG A 168 -13.24 8.47 18.75
N ASN A 169 -14.08 9.29 18.14
CA ASN A 169 -13.62 10.50 17.48
C ASN A 169 -13.20 11.58 18.49
N SER A 170 -12.44 12.54 18.02
CA SER A 170 -11.94 13.65 18.82
C SER A 170 -13.06 14.58 19.28
N ARG A 171 -12.93 15.15 20.50
CA ARG A 171 -13.87 16.17 21.01
C ARG A 171 -13.37 17.60 20.84
N ASN A 172 -12.05 17.79 20.74
CA ASN A 172 -11.34 19.00 20.31
C ASN A 172 -10.24 18.52 19.34
N ALA A 173 -9.66 19.31 18.44
CA ALA A 173 -8.76 18.87 17.34
C ALA A 173 -7.45 18.08 17.70
N GLN A 174 -7.33 17.44 18.87
CA GLN A 174 -6.09 16.84 19.41
C GLN A 174 -6.24 15.47 20.11
N SER A 175 -7.37 14.75 20.06
CA SER A 175 -7.52 13.46 20.79
C SER A 175 -8.49 12.46 20.14
N VAL A 176 -8.12 11.91 18.97
CA VAL A 176 -8.78 10.71 18.40
C VAL A 176 -8.25 9.49 19.15
N ALA A 177 -9.13 8.57 19.55
CA ALA A 177 -8.77 7.31 20.17
C ALA A 177 -9.09 6.18 19.20
N ILE A 178 -8.05 5.48 18.74
CA ILE A 178 -8.15 4.44 17.70
C ILE A 178 -7.59 3.14 18.28
N PHE A 179 -8.34 2.06 18.13
CA PHE A 179 -7.80 0.71 18.35
C PHE A 179 -7.03 0.26 17.09
N GLY A 180 -5.74 0.01 17.23
CA GLY A 180 -4.83 -0.40 16.15
C GLY A 180 -4.24 -1.81 16.35
N GLY A 181 -4.78 -2.60 17.27
CA GLY A 181 -4.37 -3.99 17.51
C GLY A 181 -5.21 -5.02 16.75
N THR A 182 -5.00 -6.30 17.06
CA THR A 182 -5.88 -7.40 16.61
C THR A 182 -6.83 -7.75 17.74
N PHE A 183 -8.12 -7.76 17.47
CA PHE A 183 -9.14 -8.29 18.38
C PHE A 183 -9.75 -9.56 17.78
N ASP A 184 -9.44 -10.70 18.39
CA ASP A 184 -10.00 -12.00 18.05
C ASP A 184 -11.06 -12.39 19.09
N GLY A 185 -12.32 -12.48 18.64
CA GLY A 185 -13.43 -12.92 19.46
C GLY A 185 -13.39 -14.42 19.82
N GLY A 186 -12.46 -15.20 19.26
CA GLY A 186 -12.27 -16.62 19.58
C GLY A 186 -13.48 -17.50 19.24
N GLY A 187 -14.43 -17.01 18.43
CA GLY A 187 -15.71 -17.64 18.15
C GLY A 187 -16.73 -17.51 19.28
N HIS A 188 -16.43 -16.72 20.32
CA HIS A 188 -17.33 -16.46 21.44
C HIS A 188 -18.42 -15.44 21.12
N VAL A 189 -19.50 -15.49 21.89
CA VAL A 189 -20.67 -14.64 21.69
C VAL A 189 -20.70 -13.50 22.71
N ILE A 190 -20.94 -12.29 22.21
CA ILE A 190 -21.28 -11.13 23.05
C ILE A 190 -22.79 -11.07 23.21
N ARG A 191 -23.24 -10.95 24.46
CA ARG A 191 -24.65 -10.89 24.85
C ARG A 191 -24.98 -9.60 25.58
N ASN A 192 -26.24 -9.20 25.48
CA ASN A 192 -26.83 -8.05 26.18
C ASN A 192 -26.03 -6.74 25.98
N LEU A 193 -25.28 -6.61 24.88
CA LEU A 193 -24.63 -5.36 24.51
C LEU A 193 -25.72 -4.33 24.22
N ASN A 194 -25.81 -3.30 25.05
CA ASN A 194 -26.79 -2.24 24.90
C ASN A 194 -26.09 -0.89 24.77
N ILE A 195 -26.12 -0.35 23.55
CA ILE A 195 -25.71 1.02 23.28
C ILE A 195 -26.99 1.86 23.18
N SER A 196 -27.15 2.81 24.10
CA SER A 196 -28.25 3.79 24.07
C SER A 196 -27.68 5.18 24.24
N MET A 197 -27.25 5.78 23.14
CA MET A 197 -26.51 7.03 23.13
C MET A 197 -27.34 8.17 22.56
N LYS A 198 -27.29 9.32 23.22
CA LYS A 198 -27.72 10.60 22.65
C LYS A 198 -26.49 11.46 22.41
N ALA A 199 -26.20 11.70 21.13
CA ALA A 199 -25.09 12.56 20.75
C ALA A 199 -25.56 14.03 20.78
N TYR A 200 -24.84 14.84 21.55
CA TYR A 200 -25.07 16.28 21.71
C TYR A 200 -23.92 17.05 21.04
N SER A 201 -24.23 18.12 20.30
CA SER A 201 -23.23 18.96 19.60
C SER A 201 -22.31 19.71 20.56
N TYR A 202 -21.02 19.83 20.20
CA TYR A 202 -20.07 20.81 20.74
C TYR A 202 -19.30 21.48 19.58
N ALA A 203 -18.93 22.75 19.75
CA ALA A 203 -18.56 23.69 18.70
C ALA A 203 -17.28 23.37 17.88
N GLN A 204 -17.36 23.74 16.59
CA GLN A 204 -16.32 23.89 15.54
C GLN A 204 -15.51 22.65 15.14
N GLY A 205 -15.78 22.18 13.92
CA GLY A 205 -15.17 21.00 13.29
C GLY A 205 -16.16 19.83 13.28
N SER A 206 -16.39 19.21 12.13
CA SER A 206 -17.36 18.13 11.94
C SER A 206 -17.11 16.95 12.90
N THR A 207 -17.80 16.89 14.04
CA THR A 207 -17.68 15.75 14.97
C THR A 207 -18.65 14.66 14.55
N THR A 208 -18.15 13.65 13.85
CA THR A 208 -18.88 12.41 13.55
C THR A 208 -19.01 11.56 14.82
N CYS A 209 -20.22 11.12 15.14
CA CYS A 209 -20.47 10.13 16.19
C CYS A 209 -20.18 8.73 15.63
N LEU A 210 -19.24 8.02 16.23
CA LEU A 210 -18.80 6.69 15.79
C LEU A 210 -19.32 5.67 16.79
N VAL A 211 -20.15 4.73 16.34
CA VAL A 211 -20.84 3.81 17.23
C VAL A 211 -20.80 2.39 16.70
N GLY A 212 -20.52 1.46 17.61
CA GLY A 212 -20.56 0.02 17.45
C GLY A 212 -19.94 -0.64 18.66
N PHE A 213 -19.69 -1.95 18.58
CA PHE A 213 -18.83 -2.63 19.55
C PHE A 213 -17.46 -1.91 19.61
N PHE A 214 -16.92 -1.59 18.44
CA PHE A 214 -15.88 -0.59 18.22
C PHE A 214 -16.47 0.71 17.67
N GLY A 215 -16.04 1.85 18.18
CA GLY A 215 -16.33 3.15 17.59
C GLY A 215 -15.36 3.46 16.45
N TYR A 216 -14.05 3.30 16.69
CA TYR A 216 -13.01 3.51 15.69
C TYR A 216 -11.87 2.50 15.84
N SER A 217 -11.67 1.69 14.79
CA SER A 217 -10.52 0.80 14.65
C SER A 217 -9.71 1.13 13.39
N SER A 218 -8.38 0.98 13.46
CA SER A 218 -7.48 0.82 12.33
C SER A 218 -6.83 -0.56 12.30
N GLY A 219 -7.15 -1.41 13.28
CA GLY A 219 -6.63 -2.76 13.45
C GLY A 219 -7.49 -3.84 12.81
N VAL A 220 -7.27 -5.09 13.21
CA VAL A 220 -8.05 -6.26 12.78
C VAL A 220 -9.15 -6.55 13.81
N ILE A 221 -10.36 -6.81 13.35
CA ILE A 221 -11.46 -7.32 14.20
C ILE A 221 -11.96 -8.61 13.59
N GLU A 222 -11.87 -9.71 14.32
CA GLU A 222 -12.27 -11.02 13.81
C GLU A 222 -13.03 -11.88 14.82
N ASN A 223 -13.82 -12.82 14.30
CA ASN A 223 -14.51 -13.86 15.09
C ASN A 223 -15.48 -13.31 16.15
N VAL A 224 -16.12 -12.17 15.89
CA VAL A 224 -17.07 -11.54 16.84
C VAL A 224 -18.52 -11.82 16.43
N THR A 225 -19.29 -12.45 17.31
CA THR A 225 -20.74 -12.59 17.14
C THR A 225 -21.49 -11.77 18.18
N LEU A 226 -22.33 -10.83 17.73
CA LEU A 226 -23.31 -10.16 18.59
C LEU A 226 -24.63 -10.93 18.57
N ALA A 227 -25.15 -11.30 19.75
CA ALA A 227 -26.39 -12.06 19.89
C ALA A 227 -27.65 -11.22 19.63
N GLU A 228 -28.80 -11.90 19.55
CA GLU A 228 -30.13 -11.29 19.33
C GLU A 228 -30.61 -10.39 20.48
N ASP A 229 -30.04 -10.58 21.68
CA ASP A 229 -30.29 -9.78 22.87
C ASP A 229 -29.49 -8.46 22.89
N CYS A 230 -28.65 -8.23 21.89
CA CYS A 230 -27.87 -7.00 21.73
C CYS A 230 -28.66 -5.93 20.94
N ALA A 231 -28.39 -4.66 21.22
CA ALA A 231 -28.98 -3.54 20.50
C ALA A 231 -28.06 -2.31 20.44
N VAL A 232 -28.06 -1.65 19.28
CA VAL A 232 -27.36 -0.39 19.02
C VAL A 232 -28.38 0.69 18.68
N ARG A 233 -28.64 1.61 19.61
CA ARG A 233 -29.58 2.73 19.46
C ARG A 233 -28.87 4.05 19.66
N VAL A 234 -28.86 4.87 18.60
CA VAL A 234 -28.18 6.16 18.59
C VAL A 234 -29.13 7.23 18.12
N THR A 235 -29.18 8.35 18.85
CA THR A 235 -29.92 9.54 18.44
C THR A 235 -28.99 10.75 18.44
N ALA A 236 -28.70 11.31 17.26
CA ALA A 236 -28.08 12.62 17.11
C ALA A 236 -29.12 13.72 17.29
N THR A 237 -28.89 14.57 18.27
CA THR A 237 -29.76 15.73 18.57
C THR A 237 -29.26 17.04 17.98
N GLY A 238 -28.05 17.04 17.40
CA GLY A 238 -27.45 18.19 16.72
C GLY A 238 -26.98 17.88 15.30
N SER A 239 -26.11 18.75 14.78
CA SER A 239 -25.49 18.64 13.45
C SER A 239 -24.30 17.67 13.46
N GLN A 240 -24.55 16.40 13.72
CA GLN A 240 -23.53 15.35 13.80
C GLN A 240 -23.83 14.25 12.79
N TYR A 241 -22.82 13.90 12.00
CA TYR A 241 -22.83 12.68 11.20
C TYR A 241 -22.88 11.46 12.12
N LEU A 242 -23.71 10.48 11.77
CA LEU A 242 -23.77 9.20 12.48
C LEU A 242 -23.12 8.11 11.64
N ASN A 243 -22.00 7.56 12.11
CA ASN A 243 -21.38 6.36 11.54
C ASN A 243 -21.60 5.19 12.50
N VAL A 244 -22.54 4.32 12.16
CA VAL A 244 -23.05 3.27 13.03
C VAL A 244 -22.87 1.91 12.37
N GLY A 245 -22.05 1.05 12.96
CA GLY A 245 -22.03 -0.38 12.66
C GLY A 245 -22.29 -1.16 13.93
N SER A 246 -22.82 -2.38 13.87
CA SER A 246 -22.91 -3.18 15.11
C SER A 246 -21.52 -3.57 15.61
N ILE A 247 -20.60 -3.91 14.70
CA ILE A 247 -19.23 -4.31 15.01
C ILE A 247 -18.33 -3.08 15.06
N CYS A 248 -18.39 -2.21 14.05
CA CYS A 248 -17.50 -1.06 13.97
C CYS A 248 -18.20 0.17 13.38
N GLY A 249 -18.08 1.31 14.05
CA GLY A 249 -18.55 2.60 13.50
C GLY A 249 -17.72 3.04 12.30
N VAL A 250 -16.40 3.14 12.49
CA VAL A 250 -15.43 3.48 11.43
C VAL A 250 -14.24 2.54 11.44
N LEU A 251 -13.91 2.05 10.25
CA LEU A 251 -12.67 1.33 9.98
C LEU A 251 -11.75 2.23 9.14
N GLY A 252 -10.55 2.47 9.66
CA GLY A 252 -9.54 3.31 9.02
C GLY A 252 -8.22 2.59 8.76
N GLY A 253 -8.25 1.26 8.59
CA GLY A 253 -7.04 0.47 8.48
C GLY A 253 -7.31 -0.95 7.96
N ASN A 254 -7.11 -1.99 8.77
CA ASN A 254 -6.89 -3.34 8.25
C ASN A 254 -8.14 -4.05 7.68
N TYR A 255 -8.83 -4.92 8.43
CA TYR A 255 -10.02 -5.62 7.94
C TYR A 255 -10.93 -6.08 9.08
N ILE A 256 -12.18 -6.39 8.73
CA ILE A 256 -13.12 -7.11 9.61
C ILE A 256 -13.37 -8.49 8.99
N ALA A 257 -13.19 -9.56 9.76
CA ALA A 257 -13.36 -10.93 9.25
C ALA A 257 -14.24 -11.77 10.18
N ASN A 258 -15.07 -12.65 9.61
CA ASN A 258 -15.86 -13.63 10.37
C ASN A 258 -16.66 -13.00 11.53
N CYS A 259 -17.33 -11.88 11.27
CA CYS A 259 -18.12 -11.15 12.26
C CYS A 259 -19.60 -11.18 11.91
N HIS A 260 -20.44 -11.43 12.90
CA HIS A 260 -21.87 -11.70 12.71
C HIS A 260 -22.73 -10.80 13.59
N ASN A 261 -23.60 -10.02 12.96
CA ASN A 261 -24.58 -9.21 13.65
C ASN A 261 -25.93 -9.92 13.75
N ARG A 262 -26.40 -10.12 14.99
CA ARG A 262 -27.80 -10.41 15.30
C ARG A 262 -28.43 -9.32 16.16
N ALA A 263 -27.72 -8.22 16.42
CA ALA A 263 -28.21 -7.09 17.19
C ALA A 263 -29.12 -6.20 16.35
N TYR A 264 -30.14 -5.63 16.98
CA TYR A 264 -31.00 -4.61 16.36
C TYR A 264 -30.26 -3.27 16.28
N ILE A 265 -30.31 -2.59 15.12
CA ILE A 265 -29.68 -1.28 14.92
C ILE A 265 -30.73 -0.21 14.61
N GLU A 266 -30.66 0.91 15.34
CA GLU A 266 -31.48 2.09 15.09
C GLU A 266 -30.65 3.36 15.20
N ALA A 267 -30.52 4.07 14.08
CA ALA A 267 -29.86 5.37 14.00
C ALA A 267 -30.89 6.46 13.67
N ARG A 268 -30.94 7.49 14.52
CA ARG A 268 -31.84 8.63 14.35
C ARG A 268 -31.04 9.93 14.33
N SER A 269 -31.26 10.77 13.33
CA SER A 269 -30.66 12.10 13.23
C SER A 269 -31.74 13.15 13.03
N LEU A 270 -31.55 14.31 13.63
CA LEU A 270 -32.38 15.46 13.33
C LEU A 270 -31.86 16.14 12.05
N PHE A 271 -30.59 16.52 12.01
CA PHE A 271 -30.06 17.44 11.00
C PHE A 271 -29.15 16.80 9.94
N ASP A 272 -28.24 15.92 10.35
CA ASP A 272 -27.13 15.45 9.50
C ASP A 272 -27.30 14.00 9.03
N ASP A 273 -26.35 13.57 8.20
CA ASP A 273 -26.38 12.31 7.50
C ASP A 273 -26.15 11.10 8.42
N ILE A 274 -26.75 9.98 8.03
CA ILE A 274 -26.66 8.69 8.70
C ILE A 274 -26.01 7.70 7.75
N PHE A 275 -24.95 7.05 8.22
CA PHE A 275 -24.32 5.87 7.65
C PHE A 275 -24.46 4.73 8.65
N ALA A 276 -25.48 3.88 8.49
CA ALA A 276 -25.74 2.78 9.42
C ALA A 276 -25.79 1.41 8.74
N ALA A 277 -25.05 0.43 9.26
CA ALA A 277 -25.08 -0.92 8.69
C ALA A 277 -24.94 -2.03 9.73
N GLY A 278 -25.29 -3.25 9.33
CA GLY A 278 -25.19 -4.42 10.19
C GLY A 278 -23.77 -4.70 10.69
N ILE A 279 -22.71 -4.38 9.94
CA ILE A 279 -21.32 -4.63 10.37
C ILE A 279 -20.54 -3.32 10.54
N LEU A 280 -20.43 -2.52 9.48
CA LEU A 280 -19.56 -1.36 9.41
C LEU A 280 -20.30 -0.11 8.93
N GLY A 281 -20.29 0.95 9.75
CA GLY A 281 -20.93 2.22 9.40
C GLY A 281 -20.26 2.90 8.20
N PHE A 282 -18.99 3.24 8.33
CA PHE A 282 -18.25 3.94 7.28
C PHE A 282 -16.81 3.47 7.18
N ASP A 283 -16.31 3.37 5.96
CA ASP A 283 -14.93 3.02 5.68
C ASP A 283 -14.17 4.17 5.01
N ASN A 284 -12.93 4.41 5.45
CA ASN A 284 -12.12 5.51 4.95
C ASN A 284 -11.25 5.15 3.72
N GLN A 285 -11.05 3.87 3.40
CA GLN A 285 -9.98 3.39 2.50
C GLN A 285 -10.33 2.15 1.65
N TYR A 286 -11.61 1.78 1.49
CA TYR A 286 -12.03 0.52 0.86
C TYR A 286 -11.54 -0.73 1.61
N ASN A 287 -11.44 -0.64 2.93
CA ASN A 287 -10.94 -1.75 3.74
C ASN A 287 -11.90 -2.94 3.63
N PRO A 288 -11.37 -4.17 3.59
CA PRO A 288 -12.18 -5.32 3.29
C PRO A 288 -12.94 -5.88 4.50
N VAL A 289 -14.13 -6.41 4.23
CA VAL A 289 -15.01 -7.11 5.15
C VAL A 289 -15.24 -8.53 4.62
N TYR A 290 -14.76 -9.53 5.36
CA TYR A 290 -14.72 -10.94 4.94
C TYR A 290 -15.65 -11.81 5.79
N ASN A 291 -16.33 -12.80 5.21
CA ASN A 291 -17.11 -13.81 5.95
C ASN A 291 -18.11 -13.20 6.95
N CYS A 292 -18.67 -12.03 6.66
CA CYS A 292 -19.51 -11.30 7.61
C CYS A 292 -21.00 -11.44 7.27
N SER A 293 -21.85 -11.38 8.28
CA SER A 293 -23.29 -11.49 8.10
C SER A 293 -24.12 -10.55 8.97
N ASN A 294 -25.26 -10.11 8.45
CA ASN A 294 -26.29 -9.44 9.24
C ASN A 294 -27.62 -10.21 9.19
N ALA A 295 -28.18 -10.50 10.36
CA ALA A 295 -29.40 -11.30 10.52
C ALA A 295 -30.52 -10.58 11.30
N ASN A 296 -30.37 -9.29 11.59
CA ASN A 296 -31.39 -8.49 12.29
C ASN A 296 -31.54 -7.11 11.65
N ASP A 297 -32.57 -6.39 12.04
CA ASP A 297 -33.01 -5.18 11.36
C ASP A 297 -32.05 -4.00 11.56
N VAL A 298 -31.87 -3.23 10.50
CA VAL A 298 -31.12 -1.97 10.48
C VAL A 298 -32.07 -0.85 10.06
N VAL A 299 -32.24 0.13 10.95
CA VAL A 299 -33.21 1.22 10.80
C VAL A 299 -32.52 2.58 10.85
N GLY A 300 -32.67 3.37 9.80
CA GLY A 300 -32.19 4.75 9.71
C GLY A 300 -33.33 5.74 9.58
N PHE A 301 -33.29 6.81 10.37
CA PHE A 301 -34.28 7.89 10.31
C PHE A 301 -33.61 9.25 10.41
N SER A 302 -33.69 10.08 9.36
CA SER A 302 -33.26 11.47 9.43
C SER A 302 -34.40 12.42 9.05
N THR A 303 -34.46 13.59 9.70
CA THR A 303 -35.44 14.62 9.34
C THR A 303 -34.93 15.50 8.20
N TRP A 304 -33.65 15.88 8.22
CA TRP A 304 -33.04 16.80 7.25
C TRP A 304 -31.86 16.21 6.46
N GLY A 305 -31.17 15.22 7.01
CA GLY A 305 -29.96 14.64 6.39
C GLY A 305 -30.22 13.45 5.47
N ILE A 306 -29.16 13.00 4.81
CA ILE A 306 -29.13 11.79 3.97
C ILE A 306 -29.16 10.55 4.87
N VAL A 307 -29.87 9.50 4.44
CA VAL A 307 -29.97 8.23 5.15
C VAL A 307 -29.42 7.11 4.27
N CYS A 308 -28.18 6.72 4.52
CA CYS A 308 -27.53 5.55 3.92
C CYS A 308 -27.57 4.39 4.92
N VAL A 309 -28.38 3.37 4.62
CA VAL A 309 -28.51 2.18 5.48
C VAL A 309 -28.35 0.88 4.74
N SER A 310 -27.72 -0.12 5.38
CA SER A 310 -27.50 -1.40 4.72
C SER A 310 -27.33 -2.61 5.62
N GLY A 311 -27.33 -3.79 4.99
CA GLY A 311 -27.08 -5.06 5.67
C GLY A 311 -25.66 -5.20 6.19
N LEU A 312 -24.62 -4.88 5.42
CA LEU A 312 -23.24 -5.11 5.86
C LEU A 312 -22.45 -3.82 6.05
N VAL A 313 -22.33 -2.99 5.00
CA VAL A 313 -21.50 -1.78 5.06
C VAL A 313 -22.22 -0.59 4.46
N ALA A 314 -22.23 0.57 5.13
CA ALA A 314 -23.01 1.72 4.66
C ALA A 314 -22.28 2.56 3.60
N ALA A 315 -20.93 2.59 3.60
CA ALA A 315 -20.16 3.30 2.58
C ALA A 315 -18.72 2.77 2.40
N ASN A 316 -18.21 2.86 1.16
CA ASN A 316 -16.80 2.73 0.76
C ASN A 316 -16.06 1.44 1.15
N ALA A 317 -16.61 0.24 0.92
CA ALA A 317 -15.94 -0.99 1.35
C ALA A 317 -15.81 -2.05 0.24
N LYS A 318 -14.83 -2.94 0.45
CA LYS A 318 -14.73 -4.23 -0.24
C LYS A 318 -15.44 -5.28 0.62
N VAL A 319 -16.48 -5.95 0.11
CA VAL A 319 -17.14 -7.03 0.84
C VAL A 319 -16.95 -8.33 0.08
N VAL A 320 -16.37 -9.30 0.74
CA VAL A 320 -16.06 -10.60 0.16
C VAL A 320 -16.67 -11.69 1.02
N ASN A 321 -17.47 -12.56 0.41
CA ASN A 321 -18.08 -13.69 1.11
C ASN A 321 -19.00 -13.23 2.24
N GLY A 322 -20.09 -12.55 1.94
CA GLY A 322 -20.94 -11.91 2.96
C GLY A 322 -22.42 -11.99 2.65
N TYR A 323 -23.27 -11.96 3.66
CA TYR A 323 -24.72 -12.00 3.44
C TYR A 323 -25.56 -11.17 4.40
N ASN A 324 -26.73 -10.74 3.93
CA ASN A 324 -27.74 -10.08 4.73
C ASN A 324 -29.09 -10.80 4.66
N THR A 325 -29.67 -11.12 5.82
CA THR A 325 -31.04 -11.63 5.95
C THR A 325 -31.93 -10.72 6.81
N GLY A 326 -31.35 -9.74 7.52
CA GLY A 326 -32.11 -8.75 8.29
C GLY A 326 -32.80 -7.70 7.43
N ASN A 327 -33.92 -7.15 7.89
CA ASN A 327 -34.65 -6.14 7.12
C ASN A 327 -33.98 -4.77 7.25
N ILE A 328 -33.87 -4.05 6.14
CA ILE A 328 -33.21 -2.75 6.09
C ILE A 328 -34.23 -1.68 5.75
N SER A 329 -34.33 -0.66 6.61
CA SER A 329 -35.28 0.43 6.41
C SER A 329 -34.67 1.80 6.65
N GLY A 330 -34.90 2.70 5.69
CA GLY A 330 -34.45 4.09 5.73
C GLY A 330 -35.63 5.04 5.55
N THR A 331 -35.64 6.14 6.30
CA THR A 331 -36.67 7.19 6.18
C THR A 331 -36.05 8.57 6.30
N GLY A 332 -36.29 9.44 5.32
CA GLY A 332 -35.73 10.79 5.31
C GLY A 332 -35.96 11.52 3.99
N PRO A 333 -35.39 12.73 3.83
CA PRO A 333 -35.49 13.52 2.60
C PRO A 333 -34.68 12.94 1.43
N SER A 334 -33.56 12.28 1.73
CA SER A 334 -32.74 11.52 0.78
C SER A 334 -32.38 10.20 1.42
N VAL A 335 -32.76 9.09 0.80
CA VAL A 335 -32.63 7.75 1.36
C VAL A 335 -32.02 6.79 0.36
N GLU A 336 -30.99 6.08 0.79
CA GLU A 336 -30.34 5.00 0.05
C GLU A 336 -30.30 3.75 0.94
N VAL A 337 -31.03 2.72 0.52
CA VAL A 337 -31.10 1.43 1.21
C VAL A 337 -30.37 0.37 0.39
N GLY A 338 -29.35 -0.27 0.97
CA GLY A 338 -28.60 -1.35 0.32
C GLY A 338 -28.79 -2.69 1.03
N GLY A 339 -29.08 -3.77 0.32
CA GLY A 339 -29.08 -5.11 0.94
C GLY A 339 -27.69 -5.51 1.46
N ILE A 340 -26.63 -5.17 0.71
CA ILE A 340 -25.23 -5.29 1.17
C ILE A 340 -24.64 -3.92 1.47
N THR A 341 -24.73 -2.98 0.51
CA THR A 341 -24.25 -1.60 0.63
C THR A 341 -25.01 -0.68 -0.32
N PRO A 342 -25.27 0.59 0.01
CA PRO A 342 -25.90 1.55 -0.89
C PRO A 342 -24.89 2.36 -1.74
N SER A 343 -23.58 2.27 -1.46
CA SER A 343 -22.57 3.21 -2.00
C SER A 343 -21.47 2.51 -2.81
N PHE A 344 -20.40 3.24 -3.16
CA PHE A 344 -19.24 2.72 -3.87
C PHE A 344 -18.64 1.52 -3.14
N ALA A 345 -18.52 0.39 -3.84
CA ALA A 345 -18.03 -0.84 -3.26
C ALA A 345 -17.49 -1.81 -4.31
N GLN A 346 -16.63 -2.71 -3.85
CA GLN A 346 -16.21 -3.90 -4.58
C GLN A 346 -16.80 -5.12 -3.88
N LEU A 347 -17.74 -5.81 -4.52
CA LEU A 347 -18.47 -6.91 -3.91
C LEU A 347 -18.13 -8.22 -4.63
N ASN A 348 -17.75 -9.25 -3.87
CA ASN A 348 -17.58 -10.60 -4.41
C ASN A 348 -18.24 -11.66 -3.52
N ASN A 349 -19.01 -12.55 -4.14
CA ASN A 349 -19.62 -13.71 -3.47
C ASN A 349 -20.54 -13.31 -2.31
N VAL A 350 -21.55 -12.50 -2.62
CA VAL A 350 -22.46 -11.93 -1.61
C VAL A 350 -23.91 -12.23 -1.91
N TYR A 351 -24.75 -12.28 -0.88
CA TYR A 351 -26.20 -12.35 -1.11
C TYR A 351 -27.08 -11.56 -0.13
N ASN A 352 -28.25 -11.12 -0.60
CA ASN A 352 -29.27 -10.47 0.23
C ASN A 352 -30.64 -11.19 0.13
N THR A 353 -31.25 -11.49 1.26
CA THR A 353 -32.65 -11.95 1.36
C THR A 353 -33.53 -11.03 2.20
N GLY A 354 -32.91 -10.13 2.98
CA GLY A 354 -33.62 -9.19 3.84
C GLY A 354 -34.45 -8.19 3.06
N ARG A 355 -35.65 -7.86 3.57
CA ARG A 355 -36.57 -6.92 2.93
C ARG A 355 -36.03 -5.49 3.02
N LEU A 356 -36.09 -4.75 1.91
CA LEU A 356 -35.61 -3.39 1.79
C LEU A 356 -36.78 -2.41 1.75
N THR A 357 -36.71 -1.33 2.52
CA THR A 357 -37.75 -0.28 2.55
C THR A 357 -37.12 1.11 2.60
N ALA A 358 -37.17 1.83 1.49
CA ALA A 358 -36.74 3.24 1.40
C ALA A 358 -37.96 4.16 1.39
N THR A 359 -38.07 5.07 2.35
CA THR A 359 -39.21 5.99 2.47
C THR A 359 -38.78 7.45 2.39
N GLY A 360 -39.11 8.12 1.29
CA GLY A 360 -38.89 9.54 1.10
C GLY A 360 -39.86 10.41 1.92
N ARG A 361 -39.38 11.50 2.53
CA ARG A 361 -40.21 12.51 3.21
C ARG A 361 -39.89 13.92 2.72
N SER A 362 -40.89 14.63 2.24
CA SER A 362 -40.76 16.04 1.87
C SER A 362 -40.76 16.93 3.13
N ILE A 363 -39.77 17.81 3.22
CA ILE A 363 -39.59 18.81 4.30
C ILE A 363 -39.72 20.25 3.78
N ILE A 364 -39.74 20.45 2.46
CA ILE A 364 -39.84 21.74 1.75
C ILE A 364 -40.69 21.54 0.47
N PRO A 365 -41.48 22.51 -0.02
CA PRO A 365 -42.35 22.31 -1.19
C PRO A 365 -41.65 21.87 -2.49
N GLU A 366 -40.35 22.07 -2.66
CA GLU A 366 -39.55 21.57 -3.79
C GLU A 366 -38.11 21.36 -3.31
N PRO A 367 -37.44 20.21 -3.56
CA PRO A 367 -37.76 19.12 -4.49
C PRO A 367 -38.36 17.86 -3.83
N GLU A 368 -38.90 16.97 -4.66
CA GLU A 368 -39.40 15.63 -4.28
C GLU A 368 -38.31 14.82 -3.55
N PRO A 369 -38.66 14.08 -2.48
CA PRO A 369 -37.69 13.27 -1.77
C PRO A 369 -37.16 12.12 -2.65
N VAL A 370 -35.86 11.85 -2.55
CA VAL A 370 -35.22 10.75 -3.27
C VAL A 370 -35.15 9.55 -2.34
N ALA A 371 -35.75 8.43 -2.73
CA ALA A 371 -35.67 7.17 -2.00
C ALA A 371 -35.32 6.05 -2.97
N THR A 372 -34.18 5.41 -2.75
CA THR A 372 -33.71 4.31 -3.59
C THR A 372 -33.41 3.08 -2.76
N ALA A 373 -33.68 1.91 -3.34
CA ALA A 373 -33.35 0.62 -2.76
C ALA A 373 -32.55 -0.20 -3.77
N SER A 374 -31.45 -0.80 -3.30
CA SER A 374 -30.55 -1.62 -4.11
C SER A 374 -30.39 -2.98 -3.42
N PRO A 375 -30.85 -4.09 -4.03
CA PRO A 375 -30.73 -5.42 -3.42
C PRO A 375 -29.30 -5.81 -3.04
N ILE A 376 -28.32 -5.35 -3.81
CA ILE A 376 -26.89 -5.58 -3.55
C ILE A 376 -26.15 -4.25 -3.39
N VAL A 377 -26.09 -3.43 -4.45
CA VAL A 377 -25.39 -2.13 -4.49
C VAL A 377 -25.93 -1.18 -5.54
N ALA A 378 -25.71 0.13 -5.35
CA ALA A 378 -26.06 1.17 -6.32
C ALA A 378 -25.26 1.10 -7.64
N SER A 379 -25.82 1.69 -8.71
CA SER A 379 -25.26 1.60 -10.07
C SER A 379 -23.94 2.33 -10.26
N TYR A 380 -23.70 3.43 -9.56
CA TYR A 380 -22.58 4.33 -9.85
C TYR A 380 -21.29 3.85 -9.17
N GLY A 381 -20.27 3.53 -9.97
CA GLY A 381 -18.90 3.23 -9.52
C GLY A 381 -18.67 1.97 -8.67
N ALA A 382 -19.68 1.15 -8.39
CA ALA A 382 -19.52 -0.14 -7.72
C ALA A 382 -19.31 -1.31 -8.69
N SER A 383 -18.44 -2.27 -8.34
CA SER A 383 -18.29 -3.55 -9.05
C SER A 383 -18.92 -4.68 -8.23
N VAL A 384 -19.59 -5.61 -8.92
CA VAL A 384 -20.18 -6.80 -8.31
C VAL A 384 -19.78 -8.02 -9.12
N GLU A 385 -19.12 -8.94 -8.46
CA GLU A 385 -18.84 -10.29 -8.93
C GLU A 385 -19.64 -11.26 -8.05
N ASN A 386 -20.39 -12.20 -8.63
CA ASN A 386 -21.12 -13.22 -7.86
C ASN A 386 -22.03 -12.65 -6.75
N GLY A 387 -22.85 -11.64 -7.07
CA GLY A 387 -23.84 -11.06 -6.15
C GLY A 387 -25.25 -11.59 -6.44
N TYR A 388 -25.97 -12.07 -5.42
CA TYR A 388 -27.29 -12.72 -5.59
C TYR A 388 -28.33 -12.16 -4.63
N TYR A 389 -29.59 -12.05 -5.04
CA TYR A 389 -30.63 -11.57 -4.13
C TYR A 389 -31.97 -12.27 -4.33
N ASP A 390 -32.75 -12.36 -3.25
CA ASP A 390 -34.12 -12.85 -3.32
C ASP A 390 -34.98 -11.83 -4.07
N ILE A 391 -35.64 -12.28 -5.14
CA ILE A 391 -36.56 -11.45 -5.94
C ILE A 391 -37.68 -10.81 -5.11
N ALA A 392 -38.02 -11.37 -3.94
CA ALA A 392 -39.02 -10.84 -3.02
C ALA A 392 -38.49 -9.77 -2.05
N CYS A 393 -37.19 -9.43 -2.06
CA CYS A 393 -36.59 -8.52 -1.08
C CYS A 393 -37.07 -7.06 -1.21
N VAL A 394 -37.78 -6.69 -2.28
CA VAL A 394 -38.37 -5.35 -2.45
C VAL A 394 -39.81 -5.48 -2.95
N GLU A 395 -40.76 -4.83 -2.27
CA GLU A 395 -42.18 -4.86 -2.64
C GLU A 395 -42.54 -3.88 -3.78
N ASP A 396 -41.77 -2.80 -3.94
CA ASP A 396 -41.94 -1.80 -5.00
C ASP A 396 -40.64 -1.69 -5.81
N THR A 397 -40.72 -1.88 -7.12
CA THR A 397 -39.57 -1.80 -8.03
C THR A 397 -39.29 -0.39 -8.54
N THR A 398 -40.13 0.59 -8.17
CA THR A 398 -39.98 1.99 -8.56
C THR A 398 -38.71 2.57 -7.94
N GLY A 399 -37.75 2.99 -8.77
CA GLY A 399 -36.45 3.50 -8.29
C GLY A 399 -35.45 2.42 -7.86
N MET A 400 -35.74 1.13 -8.13
CA MET A 400 -34.82 0.04 -7.85
C MET A 400 -33.62 0.06 -8.79
N ASN A 401 -32.44 -0.11 -8.22
CA ASN A 401 -31.21 -0.27 -8.98
C ASN A 401 -30.77 -1.74 -8.98
N VAL A 402 -30.72 -2.37 -10.15
CA VAL A 402 -30.50 -3.81 -10.25
C VAL A 402 -29.05 -4.10 -10.62
N LYS A 403 -28.27 -4.47 -9.61
CA LYS A 403 -26.98 -5.18 -9.75
C LYS A 403 -27.04 -6.50 -9.00
N GLY A 404 -26.40 -7.52 -9.55
CA GLY A 404 -26.50 -8.90 -9.08
C GLY A 404 -27.60 -9.71 -9.77
N THR A 405 -27.66 -10.99 -9.44
CA THR A 405 -28.55 -11.99 -10.03
C THR A 405 -29.75 -12.21 -9.12
N ALA A 406 -30.95 -11.93 -9.62
CA ALA A 406 -32.20 -12.27 -8.93
C ALA A 406 -32.38 -13.79 -8.90
N MET A 407 -32.79 -14.32 -7.75
CA MET A 407 -33.15 -15.73 -7.56
C MET A 407 -34.42 -15.81 -6.71
N THR A 408 -35.15 -16.90 -6.84
CA THR A 408 -36.25 -17.23 -5.93
C THR A 408 -35.70 -17.75 -4.60
N ALA A 409 -36.49 -17.62 -3.52
CA ALA A 409 -36.13 -18.19 -2.23
C ALA A 409 -35.81 -19.70 -2.33
N ASP A 410 -36.57 -20.48 -3.10
CA ASP A 410 -36.32 -21.92 -3.28
C ASP A 410 -34.98 -22.21 -3.97
N GLU A 411 -34.59 -21.42 -4.97
CA GLU A 411 -33.29 -21.56 -5.63
C GLU A 411 -32.14 -21.21 -4.67
N MET A 412 -32.29 -20.15 -3.88
CA MET A 412 -31.27 -19.75 -2.90
C MET A 412 -31.16 -20.75 -1.74
N LYS A 413 -32.24 -21.40 -1.31
CA LYS A 413 -32.22 -22.42 -0.25
C LYS A 413 -31.68 -23.78 -0.72
N SER A 414 -31.26 -23.90 -1.99
CA SER A 414 -30.76 -25.15 -2.55
C SER A 414 -29.29 -25.42 -2.23
N PHE A 415 -28.92 -26.71 -2.11
CA PHE A 415 -27.53 -27.12 -1.99
C PHE A 415 -26.68 -26.68 -3.18
N ALA A 416 -27.24 -26.67 -4.39
CA ALA A 416 -26.54 -26.23 -5.60
C ALA A 416 -26.10 -24.76 -5.52
N PHE A 417 -26.90 -23.91 -4.87
CA PHE A 417 -26.53 -22.52 -4.65
C PHE A 417 -25.40 -22.39 -3.61
N ALA A 418 -25.45 -23.16 -2.52
CA ALA A 418 -24.34 -23.20 -1.55
C ALA A 418 -23.04 -23.74 -2.17
N GLU A 419 -23.11 -24.76 -3.03
CA GLU A 419 -21.95 -25.28 -3.78
C GLU A 419 -21.37 -24.22 -4.72
N LEU A 420 -22.23 -23.44 -5.40
CA LEU A 420 -21.81 -22.33 -6.24
C LEU A 420 -21.04 -21.27 -5.44
N LEU A 421 -21.60 -20.80 -4.32
CA LEU A 421 -20.93 -19.83 -3.45
C LEU A 421 -19.61 -20.39 -2.89
N THR A 422 -19.56 -21.68 -2.55
CA THR A 422 -18.33 -22.35 -2.10
C THR A 422 -17.27 -22.37 -3.20
N SER A 423 -17.66 -22.60 -4.45
CA SER A 423 -16.73 -22.61 -5.58
C SER A 423 -16.09 -21.23 -5.81
N HIS A 424 -16.85 -20.15 -5.61
CA HIS A 424 -16.34 -18.78 -5.69
C HIS A 424 -15.35 -18.48 -4.56
N ALA A 425 -15.67 -18.84 -3.32
CA ALA A 425 -14.76 -18.72 -2.19
C ALA A 425 -13.45 -19.49 -2.42
N ALA A 426 -13.53 -20.72 -2.95
CA ALA A 426 -12.36 -21.51 -3.31
C ALA A 426 -11.53 -20.94 -4.46
N SER A 427 -12.16 -20.26 -5.42
CA SER A 427 -11.44 -19.54 -6.46
C SER A 427 -10.63 -18.37 -5.89
N LEU A 428 -11.20 -17.64 -4.94
CA LEU A 428 -10.55 -16.51 -4.29
C LEU A 428 -9.29 -16.94 -3.52
N VAL A 429 -9.39 -18.00 -2.70
CA VAL A 429 -8.24 -18.53 -1.95
C VAL A 429 -7.13 -19.04 -2.88
N LYS A 430 -7.48 -19.58 -4.04
CA LYS A 430 -6.49 -20.00 -5.05
C LYS A 430 -5.78 -18.82 -5.70
N SER A 431 -6.42 -17.67 -5.79
CA SER A 431 -5.86 -16.47 -6.42
C SER A 431 -5.11 -15.57 -5.47
N ASP A 432 -5.43 -15.59 -4.18
CA ASP A 432 -4.90 -14.66 -3.19
C ASP A 432 -4.63 -15.39 -1.85
N PRO A 433 -3.37 -15.68 -1.53
CA PRO A 433 -2.98 -16.34 -0.28
C PRO A 433 -3.02 -15.40 0.93
N ASP A 434 -3.24 -14.10 0.70
CA ASP A 434 -3.26 -13.08 1.74
C ASP A 434 -4.66 -12.79 2.27
N LEU A 435 -5.68 -13.41 1.68
CA LEU A 435 -7.02 -13.40 2.25
C LEU A 435 -6.99 -14.00 3.65
N PRO A 436 -7.76 -13.45 4.61
CA PRO A 436 -8.05 -14.17 5.83
C PRO A 436 -8.72 -15.51 5.49
N GLU A 437 -8.77 -16.42 6.45
CA GLU A 437 -9.42 -17.73 6.26
C GLU A 437 -10.81 -17.56 5.64
N MET A 438 -11.00 -18.05 4.41
CA MET A 438 -12.29 -17.95 3.72
C MET A 438 -13.17 -19.13 4.09
N LEU A 439 -14.46 -18.89 4.34
CA LEU A 439 -15.40 -19.95 4.70
C LEU A 439 -16.19 -20.45 3.49
N SER A 440 -16.42 -21.76 3.45
CA SER A 440 -17.34 -22.40 2.51
C SER A 440 -18.79 -22.03 2.82
N TRP A 441 -19.72 -22.48 2.00
CA TRP A 441 -21.15 -22.28 2.23
C TRP A 441 -21.87 -23.62 2.34
N THR A 442 -22.84 -23.68 3.24
CA THR A 442 -23.66 -24.87 3.45
C THR A 442 -25.10 -24.49 3.77
N VAL A 443 -26.03 -25.42 3.57
CA VAL A 443 -27.44 -25.25 3.93
C VAL A 443 -27.74 -26.07 5.17
N ARG A 444 -28.16 -25.39 6.24
CA ARG A 444 -28.68 -25.99 7.48
C ARG A 444 -30.13 -25.53 7.66
N PRO A 445 -31.15 -26.39 7.44
CA PRO A 445 -32.57 -25.99 7.46
C PRO A 445 -33.03 -25.30 8.75
N GLU A 446 -32.38 -25.61 9.87
CA GLU A 446 -32.62 -25.04 11.20
C GLU A 446 -31.94 -23.69 11.44
N GLU A 447 -31.02 -23.27 10.59
CA GLU A 447 -30.29 -22.00 10.67
C GLU A 447 -30.70 -21.07 9.53
N ASN A 448 -30.74 -19.76 9.81
CA ASN A 448 -30.94 -18.72 8.79
C ASN A 448 -32.13 -18.97 7.83
N ASP A 449 -33.22 -19.53 8.35
CA ASP A 449 -34.41 -19.93 7.58
C ASP A 449 -34.10 -20.85 6.37
N GLY A 450 -33.06 -21.68 6.48
CA GLY A 450 -32.60 -22.58 5.42
C GLY A 450 -31.88 -21.90 4.26
N PHE A 451 -31.59 -20.60 4.33
CA PHE A 451 -30.67 -19.95 3.40
C PHE A 451 -29.21 -20.33 3.74
N PRO A 452 -28.28 -20.31 2.77
CA PRO A 452 -26.91 -20.73 3.00
C PRO A 452 -26.22 -19.93 4.11
N VAL A 453 -25.50 -20.63 4.97
CA VAL A 453 -24.66 -20.06 6.02
C VAL A 453 -23.22 -20.44 5.77
N PHE A 454 -22.28 -19.80 6.48
CA PHE A 454 -20.89 -20.19 6.42
C PHE A 454 -20.69 -21.62 6.96
N GLY A 455 -19.88 -22.39 6.24
CA GLY A 455 -19.47 -23.75 6.54
C GLY A 455 -18.08 -23.78 7.16
N GLU A 456 -17.30 -24.80 6.78
CA GLU A 456 -15.92 -24.95 7.22
C GLU A 456 -14.97 -24.06 6.41
N ALA A 457 -13.76 -23.85 6.92
CA ALA A 457 -12.68 -23.19 6.18
C ALA A 457 -12.47 -23.84 4.82
N VAL A 458 -12.39 -23.02 3.77
CA VAL A 458 -12.00 -23.48 2.45
C VAL A 458 -10.51 -23.80 2.49
N GLU A 459 -10.16 -25.04 2.16
CA GLU A 459 -8.76 -25.43 2.11
C GLU A 459 -8.00 -24.56 1.10
N ALA A 460 -7.01 -23.84 1.60
CA ALA A 460 -6.01 -23.16 0.79
C ALA A 460 -5.10 -24.19 0.11
N GLY A 461 -5.63 -24.98 -0.82
CA GLY A 461 -4.83 -25.92 -1.58
C GLY A 461 -3.94 -25.18 -2.57
N GLY A 462 -2.67 -25.57 -2.66
CA GLY A 462 -1.79 -25.18 -3.77
C GLY A 462 -0.76 -24.09 -3.49
N TRP A 463 -0.63 -23.59 -2.25
CA TRP A 463 0.48 -22.69 -1.85
C TRP A 463 1.45 -23.40 -0.91
N TRP A 464 2.73 -23.04 -0.97
CA TRP A 464 3.77 -23.56 -0.06
C TRP A 464 3.52 -23.20 1.41
N THR A 465 2.88 -22.07 1.68
CA THR A 465 2.55 -21.56 3.03
C THR A 465 1.24 -22.13 3.59
N SER A 466 0.53 -22.97 2.83
CA SER A 466 -0.67 -23.64 3.30
C SER A 466 -0.35 -24.74 4.31
N ALA A 467 -1.27 -24.96 5.27
CA ALA A 467 -1.11 -25.97 6.30
C ALA A 467 -0.80 -27.36 5.69
N GLY A 468 0.26 -28.00 6.19
CA GLY A 468 0.75 -29.29 5.72
C GLY A 468 1.81 -29.24 4.60
N ASN A 469 2.05 -28.08 3.98
CA ASN A 469 3.05 -27.92 2.91
C ASN A 469 4.39 -27.34 3.41
N TYR A 470 4.40 -26.59 4.51
CA TYR A 470 5.60 -26.03 5.13
C TYR A 470 6.07 -26.85 6.34
N ASP A 471 7.34 -26.68 6.71
CA ASP A 471 7.98 -27.26 7.89
C ASP A 471 8.65 -26.14 8.70
N ILE A 472 8.24 -25.98 9.97
CA ILE A 472 8.84 -25.04 10.94
C ILE A 472 9.50 -25.76 12.12
N SER A 473 9.62 -27.09 12.07
CA SER A 473 10.19 -27.89 13.19
C SER A 473 11.67 -27.63 13.46
N TRP A 474 12.35 -26.97 12.52
CA TRP A 474 13.74 -26.53 12.62
C TRP A 474 13.91 -25.20 13.38
N TYR A 475 12.83 -24.44 13.57
CA TYR A 475 12.88 -23.11 14.18
C TYR A 475 12.73 -23.19 15.71
N ASP A 476 13.65 -22.53 16.41
CA ASP A 476 13.60 -22.28 17.84
C ASP A 476 13.89 -20.80 18.08
N GLU A 477 12.98 -20.11 18.74
CA GLU A 477 13.09 -18.67 19.03
C GLU A 477 14.37 -18.33 19.83
N ALA A 478 14.88 -19.26 20.62
CA ALA A 478 16.08 -19.08 21.44
C ALA A 478 17.40 -19.17 20.65
N GLU A 479 17.37 -19.68 19.41
CA GLU A 479 18.54 -19.84 18.56
C GLU A 479 18.65 -18.69 17.54
N ASP A 480 19.87 -18.35 17.13
CA ASP A 480 20.13 -17.25 16.20
C ASP A 480 20.65 -17.71 14.83
N SER A 481 20.80 -19.02 14.62
CA SER A 481 21.30 -19.59 13.37
C SER A 481 20.59 -20.88 13.03
N PHE A 482 20.13 -20.99 11.78
CA PHE A 482 19.37 -22.12 11.28
C PHE A 482 19.90 -22.62 9.95
N SER A 483 19.80 -23.92 9.72
CA SER A 483 20.16 -24.54 8.44
C SER A 483 18.96 -25.28 7.88
N ILE A 484 18.64 -25.02 6.62
CA ILE A 484 17.50 -25.62 5.92
C ILE A 484 17.96 -26.24 4.60
N SER A 485 17.30 -27.32 4.18
CA SER A 485 17.70 -28.07 2.99
C SER A 485 16.53 -28.67 2.22
N SER A 486 15.30 -28.25 2.52
CA SER A 486 14.10 -28.76 1.85
C SER A 486 13.13 -27.63 1.49
N PRO A 487 12.30 -27.81 0.44
CA PRO A 487 11.34 -26.78 0.04
C PRO A 487 10.34 -26.44 1.14
N ALA A 488 9.87 -27.44 1.91
CA ALA A 488 8.98 -27.22 3.04
C ALA A 488 9.64 -26.35 4.14
N GLN A 489 10.95 -26.51 4.38
CA GLN A 489 11.67 -25.70 5.36
C GLN A 489 11.85 -24.25 4.89
N LEU A 490 12.14 -24.05 3.59
CA LEU A 490 12.19 -22.71 2.99
C LEU A 490 10.82 -22.03 3.03
N ALA A 491 9.74 -22.77 2.72
CA ALA A 491 8.37 -22.31 2.90
C ALA A 491 8.04 -21.96 4.37
N GLY A 492 8.65 -22.69 5.32
CA GLY A 492 8.57 -22.39 6.75
C GLY A 492 9.09 -20.99 7.10
N VAL A 493 10.13 -20.50 6.41
CA VAL A 493 10.63 -19.13 6.58
C VAL A 493 9.55 -18.11 6.16
N ALA A 494 8.96 -18.30 4.98
CA ALA A 494 7.90 -17.43 4.48
C ALA A 494 6.69 -17.41 5.43
N TYR A 495 6.26 -18.59 5.90
CA TYR A 495 5.16 -18.73 6.86
C TYR A 495 5.47 -18.02 8.18
N LEU A 496 6.67 -18.18 8.75
CA LEU A 496 7.04 -17.55 10.01
C LEU A 496 7.03 -16.01 9.89
N VAL A 497 7.57 -15.46 8.80
CA VAL A 497 7.56 -14.01 8.53
C VAL A 497 6.13 -13.49 8.34
N LYS A 498 5.30 -14.21 7.57
CA LYS A 498 3.86 -13.90 7.42
C LYS A 498 3.15 -13.82 8.77
N ASN A 499 3.53 -14.66 9.73
CA ASN A 499 2.95 -14.70 11.08
C ASN A 499 3.73 -13.85 12.11
N GLY A 500 4.47 -12.84 11.66
CA GLY A 500 5.04 -11.82 12.52
C GLY A 500 6.43 -12.12 13.09
N ARG A 501 7.08 -13.22 12.68
CA ARG A 501 8.47 -13.52 13.05
C ARG A 501 9.43 -12.95 12.02
N THR A 502 9.95 -11.76 12.27
CA THR A 502 10.74 -10.98 11.31
C THR A 502 12.18 -11.48 11.11
N PHE A 503 12.69 -12.40 11.94
CA PHE A 503 14.08 -12.87 11.95
C PHE A 503 15.15 -11.80 12.28
N GLU A 504 14.78 -10.68 12.90
CA GLU A 504 15.77 -9.69 13.36
C GLU A 504 16.84 -10.32 14.25
N GLY A 505 18.11 -10.15 13.87
CA GLY A 505 19.27 -10.73 14.57
C GLY A 505 19.52 -12.22 14.30
N LYS A 506 18.73 -12.87 13.43
CA LYS A 506 18.81 -14.31 13.16
C LYS A 506 19.31 -14.61 11.74
N THR A 507 19.97 -15.75 11.57
CA THR A 507 20.54 -16.22 10.29
C THR A 507 19.89 -17.52 9.82
N VAL A 508 19.51 -17.58 8.54
CA VAL A 508 19.02 -18.80 7.87
C VAL A 508 19.95 -19.12 6.70
N THR A 509 20.47 -20.35 6.65
CA THR A 509 21.39 -20.80 5.60
C THR A 509 20.84 -22.01 4.85
N LEU A 510 20.87 -21.97 3.51
CA LEU A 510 20.61 -23.14 2.69
C LEU A 510 21.82 -24.09 2.70
N THR A 511 21.58 -25.39 2.85
CA THR A 511 22.63 -26.43 2.80
C THR A 511 22.41 -27.44 1.67
N GLY A 512 21.56 -27.13 0.71
CA GLY A 512 21.24 -27.96 -0.45
C GLY A 512 20.33 -27.24 -1.43
N ASN A 513 20.30 -27.71 -2.68
CA ASN A 513 19.38 -27.20 -3.70
C ASN A 513 17.92 -27.43 -3.25
N ILE A 514 17.05 -26.49 -3.63
CA ILE A 514 15.63 -26.50 -3.30
C ILE A 514 14.82 -26.60 -4.59
N ASP A 515 13.83 -27.47 -4.62
CA ASP A 515 12.89 -27.60 -5.72
C ASP A 515 11.47 -27.30 -5.22
N LEU A 516 10.88 -26.21 -5.71
CA LEU A 516 9.57 -25.70 -5.31
C LEU A 516 8.42 -26.21 -6.21
N ASP A 517 8.65 -27.25 -7.04
CA ASP A 517 7.63 -27.77 -7.95
C ASP A 517 6.34 -28.24 -7.25
N GLY A 518 5.22 -28.11 -7.97
CA GLY A 518 3.91 -28.59 -7.54
C GLY A 518 3.07 -27.64 -6.67
N LEU A 519 3.64 -26.54 -6.15
CA LEU A 519 2.93 -25.55 -5.34
C LEU A 519 3.32 -24.11 -5.72
N LYS A 520 2.41 -23.17 -5.48
CA LYS A 520 2.61 -21.73 -5.68
C LYS A 520 3.46 -21.13 -4.57
N TRP A 521 4.31 -20.17 -4.94
CA TRP A 521 5.21 -19.48 -4.00
C TRP A 521 4.57 -18.23 -3.41
N GLU A 522 4.64 -18.10 -2.08
CA GLU A 522 4.35 -16.85 -1.37
C GLU A 522 5.68 -16.20 -0.97
N PRO A 523 5.97 -14.96 -1.41
CA PRO A 523 7.24 -14.29 -1.14
C PRO A 523 7.54 -14.12 0.36
N ILE A 524 8.82 -14.25 0.72
CA ILE A 524 9.26 -14.02 2.10
C ILE A 524 9.21 -12.51 2.39
N GLY A 525 8.31 -12.12 3.29
CA GLY A 525 8.18 -10.75 3.76
C GLY A 525 7.27 -9.85 2.93
N LYS A 526 6.68 -8.86 3.59
CA LYS A 526 5.78 -7.83 3.01
C LYS A 526 6.27 -6.43 3.37
N ALA A 527 5.86 -5.42 2.61
CA ALA A 527 6.17 -4.02 2.85
C ALA A 527 5.38 -3.43 4.04
N ASN A 528 5.33 -4.14 5.16
CA ASN A 528 4.85 -3.67 6.44
C ASN A 528 5.80 -4.15 7.55
N LEU A 529 6.04 -3.32 8.57
CA LEU A 529 7.10 -3.58 9.56
C LEU A 529 6.87 -4.84 10.43
N GLN A 530 5.65 -5.38 10.48
CA GLN A 530 5.33 -6.55 11.29
C GLN A 530 5.60 -7.86 10.54
N GLN A 531 5.51 -7.84 9.22
CA GLN A 531 5.66 -9.00 8.34
C GLN A 531 6.82 -8.81 7.35
N ILE A 532 7.76 -7.91 7.62
CA ILE A 532 8.96 -7.72 6.81
C ILE A 532 10.09 -8.61 7.32
N PHE A 533 10.93 -9.11 6.41
CA PHE A 533 12.10 -9.89 6.81
C PHE A 533 13.25 -8.95 7.19
N LYS A 534 13.83 -9.18 8.38
CA LYS A 534 14.92 -8.38 8.99
C LYS A 534 16.17 -9.21 9.33
N GLY A 535 16.22 -10.47 8.86
CA GLY A 535 17.31 -11.39 9.18
C GLY A 535 18.44 -11.40 8.17
N VAL A 536 19.33 -12.38 8.35
CA VAL A 536 20.34 -12.76 7.36
C VAL A 536 19.88 -14.04 6.66
N PHE A 537 19.76 -14.00 5.34
CA PHE A 537 19.52 -15.18 4.52
C PHE A 537 20.73 -15.47 3.64
N ASP A 538 21.31 -16.65 3.80
CA ASP A 538 22.45 -17.12 3.02
C ASP A 538 22.04 -18.32 2.17
N GLY A 539 21.90 -18.10 0.86
CA GLY A 539 21.55 -19.15 -0.09
C GLY A 539 22.64 -20.20 -0.27
N GLY A 540 23.84 -20.01 0.30
CA GLY A 540 24.94 -20.97 0.24
C GLY A 540 25.50 -21.24 -1.16
N GLY A 541 25.01 -20.53 -2.19
CA GLY A 541 25.27 -20.81 -3.60
C GLY A 541 24.48 -22.00 -4.16
N TYR A 542 23.48 -22.50 -3.42
CA TYR A 542 22.60 -23.57 -3.88
C TYR A 542 21.50 -23.01 -4.77
N GLU A 543 21.07 -23.82 -5.74
CA GLU A 543 20.04 -23.45 -6.70
C GLU A 543 18.64 -23.67 -6.12
N ILE A 544 17.76 -22.69 -6.35
CA ILE A 544 16.33 -22.79 -6.12
C ILE A 544 15.64 -22.95 -7.48
N HIS A 545 14.87 -24.03 -7.64
CA HIS A 545 14.15 -24.40 -8.85
C HIS A 545 12.64 -24.22 -8.70
N ASN A 546 11.97 -24.05 -9.84
CA ASN A 546 10.50 -24.06 -9.97
C ASN A 546 9.75 -23.05 -9.08
N LEU A 547 10.38 -21.95 -8.67
CA LEU A 547 9.71 -20.84 -7.99
C LEU A 547 8.74 -20.16 -8.97
N ARG A 548 7.44 -20.16 -8.65
CA ARG A 548 6.41 -19.51 -9.47
C ARG A 548 5.62 -18.51 -8.65
N SER A 549 5.69 -17.23 -9.02
CA SER A 549 4.75 -16.21 -8.52
C SER A 549 3.67 -15.93 -9.56
N GLU A 550 2.44 -15.71 -9.09
CA GLU A 550 1.31 -15.34 -9.93
C GLU A 550 0.93 -13.88 -9.69
N VAL A 551 0.39 -13.25 -10.74
CA VAL A 551 -0.21 -11.92 -10.64
C VAL A 551 -1.55 -12.05 -9.92
N ILE A 552 -1.61 -11.58 -8.67
CA ILE A 552 -2.87 -11.43 -7.94
C ILE A 552 -3.60 -10.25 -8.58
N SER A 553 -4.62 -10.54 -9.39
CA SER A 553 -5.31 -9.59 -10.27
C SER A 553 -6.04 -8.43 -9.57
N THR A 554 -6.00 -8.35 -8.24
CA THR A 554 -6.72 -7.34 -7.45
C THR A 554 -5.88 -6.57 -6.43
N GLY A 555 -4.55 -6.76 -6.39
CA GLY A 555 -3.67 -6.11 -5.40
C GLY A 555 -2.28 -5.71 -5.92
N GLU A 556 -1.61 -4.82 -5.18
CA GLU A 556 -0.20 -4.46 -5.38
C GLU A 556 0.70 -5.65 -5.04
N ALA A 557 1.09 -6.46 -6.03
CA ALA A 557 1.90 -7.65 -5.79
C ALA A 557 3.40 -7.31 -5.60
N TYR A 558 3.99 -7.80 -4.51
CA TYR A 558 5.43 -7.73 -4.23
C TYR A 558 6.05 -9.11 -4.51
N SER A 559 6.55 -9.34 -5.72
CA SER A 559 6.96 -10.68 -6.17
C SER A 559 8.47 -10.87 -6.23
N GLY A 560 8.93 -12.04 -5.79
CA GLY A 560 10.31 -12.51 -5.80
C GLY A 560 10.48 -13.71 -4.86
N LEU A 561 11.71 -14.15 -4.61
CA LEU A 561 11.97 -15.03 -3.46
C LEU A 561 11.56 -14.31 -2.16
N PHE A 562 11.96 -13.04 -2.04
CA PHE A 562 11.53 -12.12 -0.99
C PHE A 562 10.58 -11.06 -1.56
N GLY A 563 9.46 -10.82 -0.87
CA GLY A 563 8.56 -9.72 -1.19
C GLY A 563 9.10 -8.39 -0.65
N ALA A 564 9.58 -8.38 0.60
CA ALA A 564 10.23 -7.22 1.18
C ALA A 564 11.25 -7.56 2.27
N ILE A 565 12.32 -6.77 2.33
CA ILE A 565 13.37 -6.85 3.35
C ILE A 565 13.68 -5.46 3.96
N TYR A 566 13.97 -5.43 5.25
CA TYR A 566 14.33 -4.21 5.99
C TYR A 566 15.46 -4.47 6.98
N GLN A 567 16.55 -3.71 6.91
CA GLN A 567 17.74 -3.94 7.75
C GLN A 567 18.25 -5.39 7.69
N ALA A 568 18.10 -6.01 6.52
CA ALA A 568 18.39 -7.42 6.29
C ALA A 568 19.62 -7.60 5.39
N GLN A 569 20.14 -8.83 5.35
CA GLN A 569 21.17 -9.24 4.40
C GLN A 569 20.71 -10.48 3.64
N VAL A 570 20.66 -10.42 2.31
CA VAL A 570 20.36 -11.55 1.44
C VAL A 570 21.58 -11.84 0.60
N THR A 571 22.17 -13.03 0.76
CA THR A 571 23.45 -13.36 0.16
C THR A 571 23.45 -14.72 -0.54
N ARG A 572 24.20 -14.87 -1.63
CA ARG A 572 24.43 -16.16 -2.32
C ARG A 572 23.17 -16.92 -2.71
N VAL A 573 22.09 -16.21 -3.04
CA VAL A 573 20.87 -16.81 -3.60
C VAL A 573 21.07 -17.04 -5.09
N VAL A 574 20.75 -18.24 -5.59
CA VAL A 574 20.76 -18.57 -7.02
C VAL A 574 19.38 -19.05 -7.42
N LEU A 575 18.67 -18.28 -8.26
CA LEU A 575 17.42 -18.73 -8.88
C LEU A 575 17.71 -19.38 -10.23
N ALA A 576 17.23 -20.61 -10.43
CA ALA A 576 17.42 -21.36 -11.66
C ALA A 576 16.53 -20.86 -12.81
N GLU A 577 16.81 -21.32 -14.03
CA GLU A 577 16.13 -20.89 -15.27
C GLU A 577 14.66 -21.33 -15.36
N ASP A 578 14.27 -22.33 -14.58
CA ASP A 578 12.90 -22.86 -14.50
C ASP A 578 12.01 -22.08 -13.52
N CYS A 579 12.56 -21.07 -12.85
CA CYS A 579 11.79 -20.14 -12.03
C CYS A 579 11.13 -19.04 -12.90
N GLU A 580 9.95 -18.60 -12.48
CA GLU A 580 9.17 -17.58 -13.16
C GLU A 580 8.56 -16.60 -12.15
N ILE A 581 8.96 -15.33 -12.25
CA ILE A 581 8.44 -14.25 -11.42
C ILE A 581 7.45 -13.42 -12.23
N ARG A 582 6.23 -13.27 -11.72
CA ARG A 582 5.19 -12.40 -12.28
C ARG A 582 4.68 -11.42 -11.21
N THR A 583 4.54 -10.14 -11.57
CA THR A 583 4.10 -9.08 -10.65
C THR A 583 3.16 -8.08 -11.33
N SER A 584 2.32 -7.40 -10.53
CA SER A 584 1.50 -6.24 -10.91
C SER A 584 1.95 -4.92 -10.27
N TYR A 585 2.99 -4.95 -9.42
CA TYR A 585 3.49 -3.76 -8.72
C TYR A 585 5.01 -3.77 -8.58
N TYR A 586 5.59 -4.42 -7.57
CA TYR A 586 7.04 -4.53 -7.42
C TYR A 586 7.49 -5.96 -7.72
N GLY A 587 8.56 -6.11 -8.48
CA GLY A 587 9.09 -7.41 -8.87
C GLY A 587 10.61 -7.42 -8.87
N GLY A 588 11.20 -8.37 -8.15
CA GLY A 588 12.61 -8.72 -8.25
C GLY A 588 12.73 -10.22 -8.39
N GLY A 589 13.72 -10.73 -9.12
CA GLY A 589 14.02 -12.17 -9.04
C GLY A 589 14.25 -12.57 -7.59
N VAL A 590 15.18 -11.89 -6.94
CA VAL A 590 15.55 -12.18 -5.53
C VAL A 590 14.67 -11.40 -4.56
N VAL A 591 14.54 -10.08 -4.72
CA VAL A 591 13.87 -9.20 -3.73
C VAL A 591 12.97 -8.16 -4.40
N ALA A 592 11.67 -8.15 -4.13
CA ALA A 592 10.80 -7.11 -4.72
C ALA A 592 11.08 -5.71 -4.16
N TYR A 593 11.20 -5.58 -2.83
CA TYR A 593 11.43 -4.32 -2.12
C TYR A 593 12.54 -4.44 -1.07
N ALA A 594 13.57 -3.59 -1.16
CA ALA A 594 14.69 -3.57 -0.23
C ALA A 594 14.89 -2.18 0.37
N GLN A 595 14.84 -2.10 1.71
CA GLN A 595 15.04 -0.86 2.47
C GLN A 595 16.13 -1.04 3.53
N GLU A 596 17.10 -0.13 3.61
CA GLU A 596 18.24 -0.21 4.55
C GLU A 596 18.92 -1.60 4.56
N SER A 597 18.98 -2.29 3.42
CA SER A 597 19.36 -3.71 3.33
C SER A 597 20.49 -3.96 2.33
N GLU A 598 21.12 -5.14 2.43
CA GLU A 598 22.22 -5.56 1.56
C GLU A 598 21.84 -6.82 0.76
N ILE A 599 22.00 -6.78 -0.56
CA ILE A 599 21.83 -7.92 -1.47
C ILE A 599 23.19 -8.20 -2.11
N VAL A 600 23.78 -9.36 -1.81
CA VAL A 600 25.20 -9.62 -2.10
C VAL A 600 25.43 -10.98 -2.76
N SER A 601 26.14 -11.01 -3.88
CA SER A 601 26.53 -12.26 -4.54
C SER A 601 25.33 -13.13 -4.93
N CYS A 602 24.23 -12.51 -5.35
CA CYS A 602 23.03 -13.21 -5.78
C CYS A 602 22.94 -13.28 -7.31
N GLU A 603 22.37 -14.37 -7.81
CA GLU A 603 22.25 -14.65 -9.22
C GLU A 603 20.79 -14.99 -9.58
N ASN A 604 20.26 -14.28 -10.58
CA ASN A 604 18.92 -14.55 -11.11
C ASN A 604 18.99 -15.10 -12.54
N ARG A 605 18.66 -16.37 -12.74
CA ARG A 605 18.43 -16.96 -14.07
C ARG A 605 16.95 -17.02 -14.44
N ALA A 606 16.06 -16.69 -13.49
CA ALA A 606 14.63 -16.73 -13.65
C ALA A 606 14.09 -15.56 -14.48
N SER A 607 13.03 -15.78 -15.24
CA SER A 607 12.33 -14.66 -15.88
C SER A 607 11.58 -13.80 -14.86
N VAL A 608 11.59 -12.48 -15.04
CA VAL A 608 10.85 -11.52 -14.20
C VAL A 608 9.97 -10.66 -15.10
N SER A 609 8.66 -10.76 -14.92
CA SER A 609 7.67 -10.09 -15.76
C SER A 609 6.70 -9.24 -14.95
N PHE A 610 6.50 -8.01 -15.38
CA PHE A 610 5.51 -7.10 -14.85
C PHE A 610 4.33 -6.96 -15.82
N GLU A 611 3.12 -7.07 -15.29
CA GLU A 611 1.87 -6.73 -15.98
C GLU A 611 0.93 -6.02 -15.01
N GLY A 612 0.78 -4.71 -15.17
CA GLY A 612 -0.01 -3.89 -14.26
C GLY A 612 -0.07 -2.42 -14.67
N PRO A 613 -0.84 -1.60 -13.93
CA PRO A 613 -0.95 -0.18 -14.24
C PRO A 613 0.32 0.60 -13.92
N ALA A 614 0.91 0.41 -12.74
CA ALA A 614 2.17 1.05 -12.39
C ALA A 614 3.06 0.14 -11.54
N GLY A 615 4.37 0.16 -11.77
CA GLY A 615 5.28 -0.69 -11.00
C GLY A 615 6.76 -0.62 -11.33
N TYR A 616 7.56 -1.32 -10.52
CA TYR A 616 9.02 -1.36 -10.58
C TYR A 616 9.48 -2.81 -10.68
N VAL A 617 10.27 -3.13 -11.71
CA VAL A 617 10.70 -4.50 -11.98
C VAL A 617 12.20 -4.57 -12.22
N GLY A 618 12.90 -5.48 -11.55
CA GLY A 618 14.32 -5.71 -11.80
C GLY A 618 14.70 -7.17 -11.78
N GLY A 619 15.80 -7.52 -12.44
CA GLY A 619 16.29 -8.90 -12.46
C GLY A 619 16.70 -9.39 -11.06
N ILE A 620 17.32 -8.52 -10.26
CA ILE A 620 17.65 -8.83 -8.85
C ILE A 620 16.62 -8.22 -7.91
N ALA A 621 16.36 -6.91 -8.06
CA ALA A 621 15.45 -6.19 -7.18
C ALA A 621 14.49 -5.23 -7.88
N GLY A 622 13.25 -5.14 -7.41
CA GLY A 622 12.28 -4.18 -7.95
C GLY A 622 12.60 -2.75 -7.51
N TYR A 623 12.63 -2.52 -6.20
CA TYR A 623 12.88 -1.21 -5.60
C TYR A 623 13.93 -1.28 -4.49
N VAL A 624 15.00 -0.50 -4.63
CA VAL A 624 16.12 -0.41 -3.67
C VAL A 624 16.18 1.00 -3.09
N VAL A 625 16.02 1.14 -1.77
CA VAL A 625 15.71 2.43 -1.12
C VAL A 625 16.43 2.59 0.23
N SER A 626 16.61 3.85 0.66
CA SER A 626 17.12 4.24 1.98
C SER A 626 18.47 3.62 2.31
N THR A 627 19.52 4.00 1.57
CA THR A 627 20.91 3.54 1.82
C THR A 627 21.15 2.03 1.67
N SER A 628 20.27 1.34 0.94
CA SER A 628 20.46 -0.07 0.60
C SER A 628 21.62 -0.27 -0.37
N SER A 629 22.06 -1.52 -0.53
CA SER A 629 23.08 -1.87 -1.53
C SER A 629 22.86 -3.19 -2.25
N ILE A 630 23.24 -3.20 -3.53
CA ILE A 630 23.41 -4.40 -4.35
C ILE A 630 24.88 -4.51 -4.75
N ASP A 631 25.51 -5.64 -4.43
CA ASP A 631 26.93 -5.90 -4.67
C ASP A 631 27.14 -7.30 -5.24
N ARG A 632 27.99 -7.45 -6.26
CA ARG A 632 28.34 -8.76 -6.86
C ARG A 632 27.15 -9.56 -7.39
N CYS A 633 26.10 -8.91 -7.87
CA CYS A 633 24.90 -9.61 -8.33
C CYS A 633 24.83 -9.71 -9.85
N GLU A 634 24.27 -10.81 -10.35
CA GLU A 634 24.20 -11.10 -11.79
C GLU A 634 22.78 -11.47 -12.22
N ASN A 635 22.30 -10.85 -13.29
CA ASN A 635 21.02 -11.21 -13.91
C ASN A 635 21.25 -11.89 -15.27
N LEU A 636 20.80 -13.13 -15.39
CA LEU A 636 20.76 -13.93 -16.61
C LEU A 636 19.33 -14.22 -17.08
N GLY A 637 18.32 -13.82 -16.31
CA GLY A 637 16.90 -13.98 -16.65
C GLY A 637 16.29 -12.76 -17.35
N ILE A 638 15.38 -13.00 -18.29
CA ILE A 638 14.73 -11.92 -19.05
C ILE A 638 13.86 -11.07 -18.13
N VAL A 639 13.94 -9.74 -18.27
CA VAL A 639 13.09 -8.78 -17.55
C VAL A 639 12.12 -8.14 -18.53
N THR A 640 10.81 -8.27 -18.28
CA THR A 640 9.76 -7.64 -19.10
C THR A 640 8.83 -6.75 -18.28
N GLY A 641 8.32 -5.68 -18.88
CA GLY A 641 7.28 -4.84 -18.28
C GLY A 641 6.25 -4.41 -19.31
N THR A 642 4.99 -4.81 -19.11
CA THR A 642 3.84 -4.44 -19.94
C THR A 642 2.88 -3.58 -19.12
N VAL A 643 2.67 -2.34 -19.54
CA VAL A 643 1.81 -1.38 -18.84
C VAL A 643 0.36 -1.55 -19.26
N GLN A 644 -0.54 -1.76 -18.30
CA GLN A 644 -1.98 -1.89 -18.53
C GLN A 644 -2.72 -0.59 -18.18
N PRO A 645 -3.68 -0.13 -19.00
CA PRO A 645 -4.45 1.07 -18.68
C PRO A 645 -5.38 0.86 -17.47
N SER A 646 -5.52 1.87 -16.62
CA SER A 646 -6.43 1.86 -15.47
C SER A 646 -6.93 3.26 -15.12
N ASP A 647 -8.23 3.37 -14.80
CA ASP A 647 -8.84 4.62 -14.33
C ASP A 647 -8.56 4.90 -12.85
N ASN A 648 -8.01 3.93 -12.11
CA ASN A 648 -7.73 4.04 -10.67
C ASN A 648 -6.37 4.67 -10.36
N TYR A 649 -5.48 4.81 -11.35
CA TYR A 649 -4.12 5.31 -11.17
C TYR A 649 -3.92 6.66 -11.84
N ALA A 650 -3.30 7.60 -11.14
CA ALA A 650 -2.96 8.92 -11.68
C ALA A 650 -1.92 8.86 -12.81
N SER A 651 -1.12 7.79 -12.86
CA SER A 651 -0.12 7.51 -13.88
C SER A 651 0.02 6.01 -14.07
N CYS A 652 0.04 5.54 -15.32
CA CYS A 652 0.28 4.14 -15.65
C CYS A 652 1.66 3.99 -16.32
N LEU A 653 2.67 3.51 -15.59
CA LEU A 653 4.07 3.43 -16.05
C LEU A 653 4.85 2.30 -15.39
N VAL A 654 5.92 1.84 -16.04
CA VAL A 654 6.83 0.83 -15.46
C VAL A 654 8.27 1.28 -15.50
N TYR A 655 9.03 1.02 -14.43
CA TYR A 655 10.48 1.17 -14.40
C TYR A 655 11.14 -0.20 -14.33
N ALA A 656 11.78 -0.62 -15.43
CA ALA A 656 12.42 -1.91 -15.58
C ALA A 656 13.95 -1.79 -15.62
N GLY A 657 14.66 -2.62 -14.87
CA GLY A 657 16.12 -2.68 -14.89
C GLY A 657 16.68 -4.10 -14.89
N GLY A 658 17.84 -4.32 -15.53
CA GLY A 658 18.48 -5.63 -15.50
C GLY A 658 18.91 -6.07 -14.10
N ILE A 659 19.31 -5.13 -13.24
CA ILE A 659 19.59 -5.38 -11.82
C ILE A 659 18.47 -4.83 -10.94
N ALA A 660 18.19 -3.52 -11.06
CA ALA A 660 17.22 -2.82 -10.23
C ALA A 660 16.19 -2.03 -11.06
N GLY A 661 14.89 -2.20 -10.79
CA GLY A 661 13.86 -1.35 -11.41
C GLY A 661 14.03 0.11 -11.02
N VAL A 662 14.07 0.37 -9.71
CA VAL A 662 14.35 1.68 -9.10
C VAL A 662 15.49 1.60 -8.10
N ASN A 663 16.39 2.58 -8.17
CA ASN A 663 17.43 2.83 -7.17
C ASN A 663 17.24 4.22 -6.54
N GLN A 664 16.90 4.30 -5.27
CA GLN A 664 16.74 5.54 -4.51
C GLN A 664 17.75 5.63 -3.37
N GLU A 665 18.60 6.65 -3.39
CA GLU A 665 19.59 6.92 -2.33
C GLU A 665 20.41 5.67 -1.92
N SER A 666 20.71 4.81 -2.89
CA SER A 666 21.27 3.47 -2.68
C SER A 666 22.40 3.19 -3.66
N THR A 667 23.22 2.18 -3.35
CA THR A 667 24.44 1.86 -4.11
C THR A 667 24.30 0.55 -4.87
N ILE A 668 24.65 0.54 -6.16
CA ILE A 668 24.76 -0.67 -6.97
C ILE A 668 26.19 -0.77 -7.48
N ILE A 669 26.88 -1.85 -7.12
CA ILE A 669 28.29 -2.03 -7.48
C ILE A 669 28.58 -3.46 -7.95
N ASN A 670 29.62 -3.62 -8.78
CA ASN A 670 30.15 -4.93 -9.15
C ASN A 670 29.10 -5.89 -9.73
N SER A 671 28.11 -5.36 -10.45
CA SER A 671 26.93 -6.14 -10.85
C SER A 671 26.77 -6.15 -12.36
N SER A 672 26.19 -7.22 -12.90
CA SER A 672 26.09 -7.43 -14.34
C SER A 672 24.71 -7.89 -14.80
N ASN A 673 24.32 -7.43 -15.98
CA ASN A 673 23.14 -7.92 -16.68
C ASN A 673 23.53 -8.60 -17.99
N HIS A 674 23.08 -9.84 -18.15
CA HIS A 674 23.31 -10.70 -19.30
C HIS A 674 22.03 -11.01 -20.08
N ALA A 675 20.88 -10.52 -19.62
CA ALA A 675 19.59 -10.81 -20.22
C ALA A 675 18.83 -9.57 -20.70
N VAL A 676 17.92 -9.80 -21.63
CA VAL A 676 17.16 -8.71 -22.27
C VAL A 676 16.28 -8.01 -21.23
N VAL A 677 16.24 -6.67 -21.30
CA VAL A 677 15.25 -5.83 -20.62
C VAL A 677 14.32 -5.26 -21.68
N ALA A 678 13.02 -5.56 -21.58
CA ALA A 678 12.03 -5.14 -22.57
C ALA A 678 10.80 -4.49 -21.92
N VAL A 679 10.42 -3.29 -22.39
CA VAL A 679 9.26 -2.55 -21.88
C VAL A 679 8.29 -2.21 -23.01
N GLU A 680 7.02 -2.50 -22.75
CA GLU A 680 5.85 -2.12 -23.57
C GLU A 680 5.05 -1.06 -22.80
N ALA A 681 5.34 0.21 -23.09
CA ALA A 681 4.73 1.34 -22.41
C ALA A 681 3.50 1.86 -23.14
N LEU A 682 2.64 2.55 -22.40
CA LEU A 682 1.57 3.37 -22.97
C LEU A 682 2.14 4.68 -23.56
N PRO A 683 1.48 5.29 -24.55
CA PRO A 683 1.94 6.54 -25.14
C PRO A 683 1.75 7.77 -24.25
N GLU A 684 0.90 7.71 -23.22
CA GLU A 684 0.56 8.84 -22.34
C GLU A 684 1.58 9.10 -21.22
N TYR A 685 2.31 8.08 -20.78
CA TYR A 685 3.19 8.13 -19.62
C TYR A 685 4.58 7.56 -19.95
N ASP A 686 5.63 8.25 -19.49
CA ASP A 686 7.02 7.82 -19.74
C ASP A 686 7.41 6.67 -18.81
N SER A 687 7.62 5.49 -19.38
CA SER A 687 8.25 4.34 -18.70
C SER A 687 9.78 4.35 -18.84
N CYS A 688 10.48 3.47 -18.12
CA CYS A 688 11.94 3.35 -18.20
C CYS A 688 12.37 1.90 -18.41
N ALA A 689 13.36 1.68 -19.29
CA ALA A 689 14.04 0.40 -19.46
C ALA A 689 15.56 0.60 -19.36
N GLY A 690 16.21 0.04 -18.35
CA GLY A 690 17.64 0.19 -18.09
C GLY A 690 18.40 -1.14 -18.07
N GLY A 691 19.61 -1.19 -18.63
CA GLY A 691 20.42 -2.40 -18.61
C GLY A 691 20.89 -2.80 -17.21
N ILE A 692 21.13 -1.83 -16.31
CA ILE A 692 21.38 -2.07 -14.88
C ILE A 692 20.24 -1.50 -14.05
N VAL A 693 19.94 -0.20 -14.23
CA VAL A 693 18.92 0.52 -13.46
C VAL A 693 17.90 1.17 -14.37
N GLY A 694 16.61 0.92 -14.13
CA GLY A 694 15.54 1.59 -14.84
C GLY A 694 15.47 3.09 -14.51
N TYR A 695 15.18 3.40 -13.25
CA TYR A 695 15.01 4.76 -12.77
C TYR A 695 15.83 5.01 -11.51
N ASN A 696 16.41 6.20 -11.40
CA ASN A 696 17.17 6.62 -10.23
C ASN A 696 16.64 7.92 -9.62
N SER A 697 16.59 7.97 -8.28
CA SER A 697 16.26 9.19 -7.54
C SER A 697 17.07 9.41 -6.26
N GLY A 698 17.12 10.66 -5.81
CA GLY A 698 17.73 11.07 -4.53
C GLY A 698 19.22 11.44 -4.61
N SER A 699 19.75 12.05 -3.54
CA SER A 699 21.02 12.82 -3.54
C SER A 699 22.29 12.07 -3.14
N SER A 700 22.29 10.73 -3.16
CA SER A 700 23.45 9.91 -2.75
C SER A 700 23.46 8.54 -3.42
N THR A 701 23.23 8.51 -4.73
CA THR A 701 23.19 7.29 -5.52
C THR A 701 24.52 7.05 -6.22
N PHE A 702 24.98 5.80 -6.18
CA PHE A 702 26.26 5.41 -6.79
C PHE A 702 26.09 4.11 -7.57
N ILE A 703 26.34 4.17 -8.87
CA ILE A 703 26.32 3.00 -9.76
C ILE A 703 27.73 2.82 -10.29
N ALA A 704 28.43 1.75 -9.88
CA ALA A 704 29.83 1.63 -10.23
C ALA A 704 30.30 0.22 -10.55
N ASN A 705 31.30 0.11 -11.40
CA ASN A 705 31.91 -1.16 -11.73
C ASN A 705 30.88 -2.18 -12.23
N CYS A 706 29.94 -1.76 -13.08
CA CYS A 706 28.83 -2.60 -13.56
C CYS A 706 28.86 -2.74 -15.08
N TYR A 707 28.27 -3.79 -15.63
CA TYR A 707 28.15 -3.91 -17.09
C TYR A 707 26.86 -4.55 -17.58
N ASN A 708 26.40 -4.07 -18.73
CA ASN A 708 25.28 -4.65 -19.45
C ASN A 708 25.75 -5.31 -20.75
N ALA A 709 25.49 -6.62 -20.86
CA ALA A 709 25.83 -7.45 -21.99
C ALA A 709 24.66 -7.70 -22.96
N ALA A 710 23.43 -7.35 -22.58
CA ALA A 710 22.22 -7.69 -23.33
C ALA A 710 21.39 -6.49 -23.79
N GLY A 711 20.51 -6.72 -24.76
CA GLY A 711 19.71 -5.66 -25.36
C GLY A 711 18.69 -5.05 -24.40
N VAL A 712 18.53 -3.73 -24.47
CA VAL A 712 17.51 -2.94 -23.76
C VAL A 712 16.54 -2.38 -24.79
N ARG A 713 15.25 -2.68 -24.61
CA ARG A 713 14.20 -2.31 -25.58
C ARG A 713 13.05 -1.60 -24.88
N LEU A 714 12.64 -0.46 -25.41
CA LEU A 714 11.43 0.23 -24.99
C LEU A 714 10.56 0.56 -26.20
N SER A 715 9.26 0.29 -26.08
CA SER A 715 8.23 0.73 -27.03
C SER A 715 7.19 1.59 -26.31
N GLY A 716 6.46 2.43 -27.05
CA GLY A 716 5.55 3.42 -26.47
C GLY A 716 6.27 4.73 -26.12
N SER A 717 5.98 5.31 -24.96
CA SER A 717 6.67 6.50 -24.44
C SER A 717 7.61 6.13 -23.29
N GLY A 718 8.82 6.71 -23.28
CA GLY A 718 9.77 6.47 -22.20
C GLY A 718 11.23 6.63 -22.57
N PHE A 719 12.09 6.19 -21.65
CA PHE A 719 13.54 6.29 -21.74
C PHE A 719 14.20 4.90 -21.75
N ALA A 720 15.19 4.70 -22.62
CA ALA A 720 15.99 3.48 -22.68
C ALA A 720 17.46 3.77 -22.39
N GLY A 721 18.09 3.01 -21.50
CA GLY A 721 19.48 3.22 -21.08
C GLY A 721 20.29 1.94 -21.01
N GLY A 722 21.50 1.91 -21.56
CA GLY A 722 22.36 0.73 -21.49
C GLY A 722 22.89 0.44 -20.07
N ILE A 723 23.05 1.45 -19.22
CA ILE A 723 23.33 1.29 -17.78
C ILE A 723 22.17 1.84 -16.96
N LEU A 724 21.88 3.14 -17.10
CA LEU A 724 20.81 3.84 -16.42
C LEU A 724 19.93 4.55 -17.45
N SER A 725 18.61 4.37 -17.35
CA SER A 725 17.67 4.97 -18.30
C SER A 725 17.29 6.42 -17.96
N TYR A 726 16.90 6.68 -16.71
CA TYR A 726 16.51 8.02 -16.28
C TYR A 726 16.96 8.32 -14.84
N THR A 727 17.27 9.59 -14.58
CA THR A 727 17.50 10.13 -13.24
C THR A 727 16.85 11.49 -13.11
N ASP A 728 16.27 11.78 -11.94
CA ASP A 728 15.75 13.11 -11.59
C ASP A 728 16.82 14.05 -11.00
N ASN A 729 18.03 13.52 -10.75
CA ASN A 729 19.09 14.21 -10.05
C ASN A 729 20.33 14.43 -10.93
N ALA A 730 20.94 15.60 -10.76
CA ALA A 730 22.17 16.00 -11.43
C ALA A 730 23.47 15.48 -10.82
N ASP A 731 23.39 14.95 -9.60
CA ASP A 731 24.57 14.60 -8.81
C ASP A 731 24.80 13.08 -8.70
N ILE A 732 24.14 12.27 -9.55
CA ILE A 732 24.40 10.83 -9.58
C ILE A 732 25.82 10.56 -10.13
N ARG A 733 26.55 9.68 -9.44
CA ARG A 733 27.86 9.19 -9.90
C ARG A 733 27.70 7.82 -10.56
N VAL A 734 28.01 7.76 -11.85
CA VAL A 734 28.08 6.50 -12.62
C VAL A 734 29.52 6.29 -13.05
N ALA A 735 30.18 5.25 -12.54
CA ALA A 735 31.63 5.11 -12.65
C ALA A 735 32.09 3.71 -13.11
N ASN A 736 33.07 3.65 -14.01
CA ASN A 736 33.69 2.38 -14.43
C ASN A 736 32.69 1.34 -14.95
N CYS A 737 31.67 1.79 -15.67
CA CYS A 737 30.62 0.93 -16.21
C CYS A 737 30.76 0.77 -17.72
N TYR A 738 30.30 -0.36 -18.29
CA TYR A 738 30.18 -0.46 -19.74
C TYR A 738 28.95 -1.17 -20.28
N ASN A 739 28.52 -0.75 -21.46
CA ASN A 739 27.42 -1.36 -22.19
C ASN A 739 27.87 -1.91 -23.55
N ILE A 740 27.63 -3.19 -23.80
CA ILE A 740 27.79 -3.81 -25.13
C ILE A 740 26.45 -4.22 -25.75
N GLY A 741 25.37 -4.16 -24.97
CA GLY A 741 24.01 -4.46 -25.43
C GLY A 741 23.43 -3.37 -26.32
N THR A 742 22.59 -3.76 -27.28
CA THR A 742 21.85 -2.82 -28.12
C THR A 742 20.79 -2.07 -27.31
N VAL A 743 20.68 -0.76 -27.44
CA VAL A 743 19.66 0.08 -26.80
C VAL A 743 18.74 0.65 -27.88
N SER A 744 17.48 0.23 -27.88
CA SER A 744 16.46 0.68 -28.82
C SER A 744 15.26 1.24 -28.07
N GLY A 745 14.79 2.42 -28.45
CA GLY A 745 13.70 3.11 -27.77
C GLY A 745 13.15 4.28 -28.58
N VAL A 746 12.51 5.22 -27.88
CA VAL A 746 12.01 6.45 -28.50
C VAL A 746 13.18 7.31 -29.00
N PRO A 747 13.12 7.85 -30.24
CA PRO A 747 14.16 8.76 -30.75
C PRO A 747 14.43 9.93 -29.79
N GLY A 748 15.70 10.13 -29.44
CA GLY A 748 16.13 11.19 -28.50
C GLY A 748 16.00 10.86 -27.01
N LYS A 749 15.43 9.69 -26.66
CA LYS A 749 15.32 9.18 -25.28
C LYS A 749 16.03 7.83 -25.08
N SER A 750 17.05 7.56 -25.89
CA SER A 750 17.84 6.32 -25.83
C SER A 750 19.31 6.63 -25.62
N TYR A 751 19.95 6.01 -24.63
CA TYR A 751 21.30 6.32 -24.19
C TYR A 751 22.13 5.06 -23.97
N PRO A 752 23.43 5.06 -24.34
CA PRO A 752 24.27 3.88 -24.17
C PRO A 752 24.68 3.65 -22.71
N VAL A 753 24.74 4.71 -21.91
CA VAL A 753 25.16 4.65 -20.50
C VAL A 753 24.16 5.40 -19.61
N VAL A 754 24.10 6.74 -19.71
CA VAL A 754 23.21 7.62 -18.93
C VAL A 754 22.63 8.74 -19.82
N PRO A 755 21.45 9.29 -19.50
CA PRO A 755 20.93 10.51 -20.14
C PRO A 755 21.85 11.70 -19.89
N ILE A 756 22.34 12.35 -20.96
CA ILE A 756 23.13 13.58 -20.85
C ILE A 756 22.22 14.70 -20.31
N LEU A 757 22.59 15.22 -19.14
CA LEU A 757 22.46 16.62 -18.67
C LEU A 757 22.83 16.75 -17.17
N SER A 758 23.07 15.63 -16.46
CA SER A 758 22.99 15.62 -15.00
C SER A 758 23.71 14.42 -14.35
N ALA A 759 24.75 13.84 -14.97
CA ALA A 759 25.44 12.68 -14.38
C ALA A 759 26.94 12.73 -14.66
N ASP A 760 27.75 12.66 -13.61
CA ASP A 760 29.20 12.50 -13.74
C ASP A 760 29.50 11.06 -14.18
N SER A 761 29.56 10.84 -15.50
CA SER A 761 29.97 9.56 -16.08
C SER A 761 31.49 9.44 -16.08
N GLU A 762 32.05 8.91 -15.01
CA GLU A 762 33.49 8.68 -14.83
C GLU A 762 33.88 7.32 -15.44
N ASP A 763 34.87 7.28 -16.34
CA ASP A 763 35.35 6.01 -16.93
C ASP A 763 34.24 5.06 -17.42
N CYS A 764 33.20 5.60 -18.05
CA CYS A 764 32.14 4.80 -18.64
C CYS A 764 32.37 4.55 -20.14
N TYR A 765 32.04 3.35 -20.60
CA TYR A 765 32.33 2.91 -21.97
C TYR A 765 31.14 2.26 -22.64
N TYR A 766 31.09 2.29 -23.96
CA TYR A 766 30.05 1.57 -24.70
C TYR A 766 30.51 1.13 -26.07
N LEU A 767 29.89 0.05 -26.57
CA LEU A 767 30.17 -0.44 -27.91
C LEU A 767 29.66 0.53 -28.98
N THR A 768 30.51 0.85 -29.95
CA THR A 768 30.15 1.75 -31.07
C THR A 768 28.89 1.22 -31.78
N ASN A 769 27.94 2.13 -32.06
CA ASN A 769 26.63 1.84 -32.66
C ASN A 769 25.69 0.95 -31.82
N CYS A 770 25.86 0.90 -30.50
CA CYS A 770 24.91 0.19 -29.63
C CYS A 770 23.55 0.88 -29.52
N VAL A 771 23.43 2.18 -29.82
CA VAL A 771 22.15 2.90 -29.82
C VAL A 771 21.64 3.08 -31.25
N GLU A 772 20.34 2.86 -31.47
CA GLU A 772 19.69 3.13 -32.75
C GLU A 772 19.46 4.64 -32.94
N GLY A 773 20.28 5.28 -33.79
CA GLY A 773 20.15 6.71 -34.15
C GLY A 773 21.46 7.49 -34.05
N GLU A 774 21.47 8.74 -34.53
CA GLU A 774 22.61 9.64 -34.36
C GLU A 774 22.43 10.49 -33.09
N GLY A 775 23.47 10.59 -32.26
CA GLY A 775 23.45 11.37 -31.02
C GLY A 775 24.84 11.56 -30.41
N SER A 776 24.96 12.56 -29.52
CA SER A 776 26.09 12.70 -28.61
C SER A 776 25.67 12.08 -27.27
N TYR A 777 26.52 11.23 -26.70
CA TYR A 777 26.21 10.42 -25.53
C TYR A 777 27.29 10.51 -24.46
N ALA A 778 26.91 10.27 -23.21
CA ALA A 778 27.85 10.19 -22.09
C ALA A 778 28.67 8.89 -22.18
N GLY A 779 29.91 8.93 -21.67
CA GLY A 779 30.88 7.85 -21.80
C GLY A 779 31.66 7.84 -23.12
N THR A 780 32.53 6.84 -23.28
CA THR A 780 33.43 6.71 -24.42
C THR A 780 33.03 5.54 -25.33
N ALA A 781 32.73 5.83 -26.59
CA ALA A 781 32.52 4.80 -27.61
C ALA A 781 33.82 4.06 -27.93
N LEU A 782 33.78 2.72 -27.92
CA LEU A 782 34.92 1.86 -28.22
C LEU A 782 34.57 0.83 -29.30
N THR A 783 35.59 0.29 -29.97
CA THR A 783 35.42 -0.79 -30.96
C THR A 783 35.31 -2.14 -30.27
N VAL A 784 34.72 -3.12 -30.96
CA VAL A 784 34.67 -4.53 -30.51
C VAL A 784 36.07 -5.01 -30.11
N ASP A 785 37.05 -4.87 -31.03
CA ASP A 785 38.41 -5.37 -30.83
C ASP A 785 39.08 -4.78 -29.58
N TYR A 786 38.88 -3.49 -29.31
CA TYR A 786 39.47 -2.86 -28.14
C TYR A 786 38.74 -3.26 -26.85
N MET A 787 37.40 -3.32 -26.85
CA MET A 787 36.65 -3.76 -25.69
C MET A 787 36.91 -5.23 -25.32
N LYS A 788 37.30 -6.08 -26.27
CA LYS A 788 37.74 -7.46 -26.00
C LYS A 788 39.23 -7.60 -25.64
N SER A 789 39.96 -6.49 -25.50
CA SER A 789 41.41 -6.52 -25.25
C SER A 789 41.75 -6.54 -23.76
N THR A 790 42.89 -7.14 -23.42
CA THR A 790 43.47 -7.04 -22.07
C THR A 790 43.85 -5.61 -21.70
N ALA A 791 44.10 -4.74 -22.67
CA ALA A 791 44.34 -3.31 -22.44
C ALA A 791 43.09 -2.59 -21.92
N PHE A 792 41.91 -2.94 -22.42
CA PHE A 792 40.66 -2.39 -21.88
C PHE A 792 40.38 -2.91 -20.46
N ALA A 793 40.57 -4.21 -20.21
CA ALA A 793 40.48 -4.75 -18.86
C ALA A 793 41.50 -4.12 -17.90
N ALA A 794 42.74 -3.84 -18.35
CA ALA A 794 43.73 -3.10 -17.56
C ALA A 794 43.22 -1.71 -17.17
N ARG A 795 42.56 -1.00 -18.10
CA ARG A 795 41.97 0.31 -17.83
C ARG A 795 40.86 0.27 -16.78
N LEU A 796 39.95 -0.71 -16.87
CA LEU A 796 38.92 -0.92 -15.85
C LEU A 796 39.53 -1.31 -14.48
N ASN A 797 40.65 -2.04 -14.51
CA ASN A 797 41.40 -2.41 -13.32
C ASN A 797 42.13 -1.23 -12.67
N ASP A 798 42.58 -0.23 -13.42
CA ASP A 798 43.21 0.97 -12.86
C ASP A 798 42.21 1.74 -11.99
N TRP A 799 40.96 1.88 -12.45
CA TRP A 799 39.87 2.42 -11.64
C TRP A 799 39.62 1.56 -10.41
N SER A 800 39.52 0.24 -10.59
CA SER A 800 39.26 -0.73 -9.51
C SER A 800 40.35 -0.67 -8.45
N LYS A 801 41.63 -0.55 -8.83
CA LYS A 801 42.78 -0.45 -7.90
C LYS A 801 42.76 0.87 -7.12
N THR A 802 42.39 1.96 -7.78
CA THR A 802 42.40 3.31 -7.17
C THR A 802 41.25 3.46 -6.18
N ASN A 803 40.04 3.04 -6.57
CA ASN A 803 38.82 3.28 -5.80
C ASN A 803 38.49 2.17 -4.78
N ASN A 804 39.19 1.02 -4.78
CA ASN A 804 38.95 -0.04 -3.78
C ASN A 804 39.62 0.20 -2.42
N SER A 805 40.61 1.09 -2.31
CA SER A 805 41.50 1.07 -1.13
C SER A 805 41.10 2.00 0.03
N SER A 806 40.07 2.84 -0.09
CA SER A 806 39.80 3.82 0.98
C SER A 806 38.35 4.23 1.28
N GLU A 807 37.33 3.92 0.47
CA GLU A 807 35.98 4.51 0.67
C GLU A 807 34.82 3.54 0.97
N THR A 808 34.87 2.23 0.64
CA THR A 808 33.65 1.39 0.63
C THR A 808 33.62 0.19 1.57
N GLY A 809 34.76 -0.29 2.09
CA GLY A 809 34.81 -1.48 2.96
C GLY A 809 34.42 -2.82 2.29
N ARG A 810 34.29 -2.86 0.95
CA ARG A 810 33.86 -4.03 0.16
C ARG A 810 35.03 -4.80 -0.45
N GLN A 811 34.80 -6.06 -0.85
CA GLN A 811 35.81 -6.89 -1.51
C GLN A 811 36.16 -6.32 -2.90
N THR A 812 37.45 -6.12 -3.14
CA THR A 812 38.00 -5.73 -4.44
C THR A 812 37.75 -6.80 -5.50
N LEU A 813 37.13 -6.41 -6.60
CA LEU A 813 37.06 -7.20 -7.83
C LEU A 813 37.87 -6.54 -8.95
N TYR A 814 38.44 -7.38 -9.79
CA TYR A 814 39.20 -7.02 -10.98
C TYR A 814 38.48 -7.52 -12.24
N TRP A 815 38.89 -7.01 -13.39
CA TRP A 815 38.39 -7.34 -14.71
C TRP A 815 39.38 -8.25 -15.42
N LYS A 816 38.92 -9.43 -15.85
CA LYS A 816 39.68 -10.36 -16.72
C LYS A 816 39.04 -10.43 -18.10
N VAL A 817 39.79 -10.91 -19.09
CA VAL A 817 39.26 -11.27 -20.42
C VAL A 817 39.46 -12.77 -20.63
N GLU A 818 38.41 -13.47 -21.01
CA GLU A 818 38.42 -14.89 -21.34
C GLU A 818 37.43 -15.17 -22.48
N ASP A 819 37.86 -15.81 -23.57
CA ASP A 819 37.03 -15.98 -24.78
C ASP A 819 35.74 -16.76 -24.53
N ALA A 820 35.74 -17.65 -23.54
CA ALA A 820 34.60 -18.48 -23.16
C ALA A 820 33.55 -17.74 -22.31
N GLU A 821 33.90 -16.59 -21.72
CA GLU A 821 33.04 -15.83 -20.82
C GLU A 821 32.63 -14.52 -21.49
N ASN A 822 31.33 -14.17 -21.42
CA ASN A 822 30.81 -12.90 -21.96
C ASN A 822 31.29 -12.58 -23.39
N ASP A 823 31.42 -13.60 -24.26
CA ASP A 823 31.94 -13.46 -25.63
C ASP A 823 33.32 -12.76 -25.71
N GLY A 824 34.20 -12.97 -24.73
CA GLY A 824 35.53 -12.36 -24.69
C GLY A 824 35.53 -10.88 -24.32
N TYR A 825 34.39 -10.30 -23.91
CA TYR A 825 34.39 -9.01 -23.22
C TYR A 825 34.78 -9.20 -21.76
N PRO A 826 35.28 -8.15 -21.08
CA PRO A 826 35.69 -8.26 -19.69
C PRO A 826 34.58 -8.81 -18.78
N VAL A 827 35.00 -9.43 -17.69
CA VAL A 827 34.14 -9.96 -16.61
C VAL A 827 34.89 -9.88 -15.30
N PHE A 828 34.19 -10.04 -14.18
CA PHE A 828 34.79 -9.95 -12.86
C PHE A 828 35.67 -11.15 -12.51
N THR A 829 36.67 -10.91 -11.66
CA THR A 829 37.50 -11.92 -11.00
C THR A 829 38.00 -11.39 -9.65
N ASP A 830 38.21 -12.29 -8.70
CA ASP A 830 38.74 -12.02 -7.37
C ASP A 830 40.28 -11.88 -7.34
N GLN A 831 40.97 -12.23 -8.44
CA GLN A 831 42.42 -12.15 -8.55
C GLN A 831 42.82 -11.10 -9.59
N ASP A 832 43.77 -10.23 -9.23
CA ASP A 832 44.35 -9.27 -10.19
C ASP A 832 45.04 -10.06 -11.31
N PRO A 833 44.56 -9.99 -12.57
CA PRO A 833 45.16 -10.72 -13.66
C PRO A 833 46.53 -10.17 -14.07
N GLY A 834 46.97 -9.04 -13.48
CA GLY A 834 48.28 -8.47 -13.72
C GLY A 834 48.42 -7.82 -15.09
N TYR A 835 47.31 -7.48 -15.75
CA TYR A 835 47.34 -6.78 -17.03
C TYR A 835 48.00 -5.40 -16.86
N THR A 836 48.93 -5.07 -17.76
CA THR A 836 49.60 -3.78 -17.82
C THR A 836 49.15 -3.04 -19.07
N GLY A 837 48.74 -1.76 -18.94
CA GLY A 837 48.20 -0.93 -20.02
C GLY A 837 49.20 -0.54 -21.12
N VAL A 838 49.76 -1.52 -21.84
CA VAL A 838 50.73 -1.29 -22.92
C VAL A 838 50.29 -2.01 -24.19
N GLU A 839 49.27 -1.44 -24.85
CA GLU A 839 49.16 -1.41 -26.31
C GLU A 839 48.62 -0.03 -26.71
N SER A 840 49.16 0.51 -27.81
CA SER A 840 49.16 1.93 -28.16
C SER A 840 47.77 2.58 -28.08
N VAL A 841 47.72 3.72 -27.41
CA VAL A 841 46.68 4.74 -27.55
C VAL A 841 46.37 4.90 -29.05
N VAL A 842 45.16 4.52 -29.47
CA VAL A 842 44.65 4.94 -30.77
C VAL A 842 44.62 6.47 -30.71
N SER A 843 45.58 7.12 -31.37
CA SER A 843 45.70 8.58 -31.31
C SER A 843 44.37 9.21 -31.72
N GLY A 844 43.96 10.28 -31.01
CA GLY A 844 42.76 11.08 -31.32
C GLY A 844 42.80 11.77 -32.70
N VAL A 845 43.75 11.38 -33.55
CA VAL A 845 43.96 11.85 -34.91
C VAL A 845 42.86 11.30 -35.81
N ARG A 846 42.08 12.21 -36.41
CA ARG A 846 41.12 11.89 -37.47
C ARG A 846 41.67 12.34 -38.82
N ILE A 847 41.59 11.48 -39.83
CA ILE A 847 41.99 11.76 -41.22
C ILE A 847 40.78 11.53 -42.13
N TYR A 848 40.27 12.57 -42.79
CA TYR A 848 39.10 12.48 -43.67
C TYR A 848 39.11 13.53 -44.79
N PRO A 849 38.47 13.28 -45.95
CA PRO A 849 37.89 12.00 -46.37
C PRO A 849 38.97 11.00 -46.83
N THR A 850 38.67 9.70 -46.77
CA THR A 850 39.56 8.63 -47.26
C THR A 850 39.51 8.43 -48.78
N THR A 851 38.55 9.08 -49.45
CA THR A 851 38.48 9.25 -50.91
C THR A 851 38.50 10.76 -51.20
N VAL A 852 39.57 11.26 -51.84
CA VAL A 852 39.82 12.71 -51.98
C VAL A 852 39.93 13.12 -53.44
N SER A 853 39.39 14.29 -53.79
CA SER A 853 39.58 14.92 -55.10
C SER A 853 40.53 16.14 -55.04
N GLY A 854 40.56 16.85 -53.91
CA GLY A 854 41.35 18.07 -53.74
C GLY A 854 41.97 18.22 -52.34
N GLU A 855 41.19 18.08 -51.27
CA GLU A 855 41.63 18.43 -49.90
C GLU A 855 41.40 17.29 -48.90
N LEU A 856 42.41 17.04 -48.07
CA LEU A 856 42.38 16.09 -46.97
C LEU A 856 42.49 16.83 -45.64
N PHE A 857 41.65 16.51 -44.67
CA PHE A 857 41.66 17.08 -43.33
C PHE A 857 42.30 16.11 -42.34
N VAL A 858 43.24 16.61 -41.55
CA VAL A 858 43.88 15.89 -40.45
C VAL A 858 43.71 16.70 -39.17
N CYS A 859 42.99 16.16 -38.19
CA CYS A 859 42.66 16.85 -36.94
C CYS A 859 43.40 16.23 -35.76
N GLY A 860 43.79 17.05 -34.78
CA GLY A 860 44.29 16.58 -33.47
C GLY A 860 45.68 15.91 -33.52
N THR A 861 46.53 16.27 -34.47
CA THR A 861 47.90 15.75 -34.58
C THR A 861 48.92 16.84 -34.23
N GLU A 862 49.90 16.51 -33.40
CA GLU A 862 51.10 17.34 -33.17
C GLU A 862 52.32 16.82 -33.95
N SER A 863 52.20 15.63 -34.55
CA SER A 863 53.24 15.03 -35.38
C SER A 863 53.14 15.45 -36.85
N PRO A 864 54.27 15.49 -37.59
CA PRO A 864 54.27 15.74 -39.03
C PRO A 864 53.43 14.71 -39.80
N ILE A 865 52.71 15.19 -40.80
CA ILE A 865 51.87 14.37 -41.68
C ILE A 865 52.69 13.99 -42.91
N TYR A 866 52.89 12.70 -43.11
CA TYR A 866 53.61 12.12 -44.24
C TYR A 866 52.62 11.48 -45.21
N VAL A 867 52.67 11.87 -46.48
CA VAL A 867 51.92 11.22 -47.56
C VAL A 867 52.90 10.37 -48.37
N TYR A 868 52.63 9.07 -48.49
CA TYR A 868 53.42 8.11 -49.26
C TYR A 868 52.64 7.65 -50.49
N ASN A 869 53.34 7.45 -51.60
CA ASN A 869 52.79 6.67 -52.71
C ASN A 869 52.87 5.15 -52.43
N LEU A 870 52.24 4.35 -53.29
CA LEU A 870 52.26 2.87 -53.19
C LEU A 870 53.66 2.24 -53.27
N ALA A 871 54.67 2.94 -53.79
CA ALA A 871 56.05 2.47 -53.82
C ALA A 871 56.80 2.75 -52.49
N GLY A 872 56.13 3.35 -51.51
CA GLY A 872 56.71 3.69 -50.21
C GLY A 872 57.52 4.98 -50.20
N HIS A 873 57.51 5.77 -51.28
CA HIS A 873 58.18 7.07 -51.32
C HIS A 873 57.29 8.16 -50.73
N ILE A 874 57.89 9.03 -49.92
CA ILE A 874 57.22 10.24 -49.40
C ILE A 874 57.01 11.21 -50.56
N VAL A 875 55.76 11.60 -50.80
CA VAL A 875 55.34 12.56 -51.84
C VAL A 875 54.93 13.91 -51.26
N SER A 876 54.62 13.98 -49.96
CA SER A 876 54.36 15.24 -49.25
C SER A 876 54.67 15.10 -47.75
N ILE A 877 55.14 16.17 -47.14
CA ILE A 877 55.33 16.31 -45.69
C ILE A 877 54.68 17.63 -45.29
N ILE A 878 53.79 17.59 -44.30
CA ILE A 878 53.04 18.75 -43.83
C ILE A 878 53.20 18.85 -42.32
N ASP A 879 53.63 20.02 -41.84
CA ASP A 879 53.63 20.32 -40.41
C ASP A 879 52.21 20.67 -39.96
N PRO A 880 51.73 20.13 -38.83
CA PRO A 880 50.35 20.31 -38.43
C PRO A 880 50.08 21.69 -37.84
N THR A 881 48.83 22.14 -37.94
CA THR A 881 48.28 23.34 -37.29
C THR A 881 47.53 22.96 -36.01
N GLU A 882 47.37 23.90 -35.07
CA GLU A 882 46.87 23.66 -33.70
C GLU A 882 45.48 23.00 -33.59
N GLU A 883 44.65 23.02 -34.65
CA GLU A 883 43.30 22.43 -34.61
C GLU A 883 43.02 21.47 -35.78
N ILE A 884 43.03 21.97 -37.03
CA ILE A 884 42.76 21.20 -38.25
C ILE A 884 43.79 21.55 -39.32
N THR A 885 44.53 20.54 -39.78
CA THR A 885 45.47 20.67 -40.88
C THR A 885 44.80 20.27 -42.19
N VAL A 886 44.75 21.19 -43.16
CA VAL A 886 44.27 20.93 -44.52
C VAL A 886 45.46 20.58 -45.41
N VAL A 887 45.45 19.38 -45.96
CA VAL A 887 46.47 18.86 -46.88
C VAL A 887 45.95 18.96 -48.30
N ASP A 888 46.63 19.78 -49.13
CA ASP A 888 46.34 19.91 -50.56
C ASP A 888 46.82 18.65 -51.31
N MET A 889 45.85 17.91 -51.84
CA MET A 889 46.03 16.70 -52.62
C MET A 889 45.84 16.93 -54.13
N SER A 890 45.54 18.17 -54.57
CA SER A 890 45.18 18.50 -55.95
C SER A 890 46.30 18.26 -56.96
N ARG A 891 47.56 18.35 -56.52
CA ARG A 891 48.75 18.17 -57.36
C ARG A 891 49.21 16.72 -57.50
N LEU A 892 48.58 15.81 -56.78
CA LEU A 892 48.89 14.37 -56.83
C LEU A 892 48.05 13.68 -57.92
N VAL A 893 48.67 12.73 -58.62
CA VAL A 893 47.98 11.92 -59.64
C VAL A 893 46.97 10.97 -58.98
N ALA A 894 45.88 10.66 -59.70
CA ALA A 894 44.89 9.68 -59.25
C ALA A 894 45.56 8.34 -58.91
N GLY A 895 45.19 7.74 -57.78
CA GLY A 895 45.86 6.57 -57.25
C GLY A 895 45.69 6.38 -55.74
N VAL A 896 46.39 5.38 -55.18
CA VAL A 896 46.34 5.08 -53.75
C VAL A 896 47.57 5.64 -53.05
N TYR A 897 47.34 6.26 -51.90
CA TYR A 897 48.36 6.82 -51.03
C TYR A 897 48.19 6.29 -49.60
N LEU A 898 49.27 6.34 -48.82
CA LEU A 898 49.23 6.13 -47.37
C LEU A 898 49.52 7.45 -46.68
N VAL A 899 48.69 7.85 -45.73
CA VAL A 899 48.92 9.03 -44.90
C VAL A 899 49.27 8.57 -43.51
N ARG A 900 50.42 9.01 -43.00
CA ARG A 900 50.90 8.70 -41.66
C ARG A 900 51.08 9.97 -40.85
N THR A 901 50.62 9.97 -39.61
CA THR A 901 51.06 10.94 -38.61
C THR A 901 51.13 10.27 -37.24
N GLY A 902 52.26 10.45 -36.55
CA GLY A 902 52.60 9.65 -35.36
C GLY A 902 52.51 8.15 -35.67
N ASP A 903 51.69 7.45 -34.86
CA ASP A 903 51.41 6.01 -34.99
C ASP A 903 50.17 5.71 -35.86
N LYS A 904 49.44 6.73 -36.33
CA LYS A 904 48.26 6.56 -37.19
C LYS A 904 48.68 6.44 -38.64
N VAL A 905 48.18 5.41 -39.34
CA VAL A 905 48.33 5.23 -40.79
C VAL A 905 46.96 5.00 -41.42
N VAL A 906 46.63 5.73 -42.48
CA VAL A 906 45.36 5.61 -43.21
C VAL A 906 45.63 5.47 -44.71
N ARG A 907 44.97 4.50 -45.35
CA ARG A 907 44.95 4.33 -46.80
C ARG A 907 43.97 5.32 -47.43
N LEU A 908 44.41 6.01 -48.46
CA LEU A 908 43.68 7.08 -49.13
C LEU A 908 43.59 6.84 -50.63
N VAL A 909 42.42 7.03 -51.23
CA VAL A 909 42.19 6.95 -52.68
C VAL A 909 42.03 8.37 -53.25
N LYS A 910 42.97 8.81 -54.10
CA LYS A 910 42.87 10.04 -54.88
C LYS A 910 42.10 9.75 -56.17
N LEU A 911 40.96 10.43 -56.35
CA LEU A 911 40.15 10.39 -57.57
C LEU A 911 40.82 11.15 -58.71
#